data_AF-A0AA39IYJ6-F1
#
_entry.id   AF-A0AA39IYJ6-F1
#
_cell.length_a   1.000
_cell.length_b   1.000
_cell.length_c   1.000
_cell.angle_alpha   90.00
_cell.angle_beta   90.00
_cell.angle_gamma   90.00
#
_symmetry.space_group_name_H-M   'P 1'
#
loop_
_entity.id
_entity.type
_entity.pdbx_description
1 polymer ?
#
loop_
_entity_poly.entity_id
_entity_poly.type
_entity_poly.pdbx_seq_one_letter_code
_entity_poly.pdbx_strand_id
1 'polypeptide(L)'
;FYTELWTGNIFWEVQSALPVDGKPICYIIYADKTRLSSFGTVQGYPVIVRLGNLPVHIRNRQGVGGGRVIGWLPIVPDESKHHNKSYYTDFKRAVWHKAFECILSSIKDKSKIGAWVQPPGSDATPWHVFPTIMILSADYEEQCIMSLIRGSSSDYPCNICHVYKDNQHEMNEEYRLQTSAWSQDLYNEASKLSSASSQNDLLQLYGLCFVKNVFWSIEHCDVHRALSFDHLHAFHNGLFGDHLRKEVIQRIEKLGFANFPSWKDLYHFKQGFMNVIFTDGQKYKALSKQLIFIAHNILTPKSDPIAYILLQALRAYMELDMYAGLSLHTSSTLQAGRTKQSIFTALIKPSKKPLKNWDFPKNHSLKHLFDNIEAKGVTLNYNTKPNESMHGSFKESYQRHTNFKDIAKQILRVDQWYSTTSFIRQQINLHDQQLEASQACAAAVEAEAEVEGHDASLADEEEAATVQLDYALAASVHGHRGKGGGKLSIAERLKDFHLKIWFESLFSLGYLCISQEVLLQIVQYGMLKSYYASLADWRPTTNILRCSPSFNHCPHYDFVLAQTAARPLFAQVVMIFECNVCGKMFPLILVRPFDQPAGGRSEQKDQDLELYRVKTKPNSPPCLISIYSVLRGALLIEDTVAPKEYLVVDMVDSYMFLRMQSLSYVGKPAGRRN
;
A
#
# COMPACT_ATOMS: atom_id res chain seq x y z
N PHE A 1 -14.88 -2.87 11.26
CA PHE A 1 -13.74 -2.94 10.32
C PHE A 1 -13.19 -1.53 10.17
N TYR A 2 -11.93 -1.39 9.78
CA TYR A 2 -11.24 -0.09 9.65
C TYR A 2 -10.78 0.11 8.21
N THR A 3 -11.16 1.24 7.61
CA THR A 3 -10.77 1.68 6.27
C THR A 3 -10.40 3.16 6.30
N GLU A 4 -11.38 4.03 6.28
CA GLU A 4 -11.26 5.48 6.24
C GLU A 4 -11.17 6.07 7.65
N LEU A 5 -10.83 7.36 7.76
CA LEU A 5 -10.62 7.97 9.06
C LEU A 5 -11.88 7.94 9.95
N TRP A 6 -13.06 8.12 9.35
CA TRP A 6 -14.35 8.04 10.05
C TRP A 6 -14.73 6.62 10.49
N THR A 7 -13.95 5.60 10.13
CA THR A 7 -14.09 4.25 10.70
C THR A 7 -13.16 4.02 11.90
N GLY A 8 -12.20 4.92 12.15
CA GLY A 8 -11.29 4.87 13.29
C GLY A 8 -11.90 5.51 14.55
N ASN A 9 -11.42 5.05 15.71
CA ASN A 9 -11.96 5.44 17.01
C ASN A 9 -11.89 6.95 17.28
N ILE A 10 -10.79 7.61 16.86
CA ILE A 10 -10.58 9.03 17.17
C ILE A 10 -11.66 9.92 16.57
N PHE A 11 -12.21 9.57 15.41
CA PHE A 11 -13.25 10.35 14.75
C PHE A 11 -14.54 10.33 15.58
N TRP A 12 -14.90 9.17 16.12
CA TRP A 12 -16.09 8.99 16.96
C TRP A 12 -15.93 9.54 18.37
N GLU A 13 -14.73 9.43 18.94
CA GLU A 13 -14.39 10.07 20.21
C GLU A 13 -14.59 11.59 20.13
N VAL A 14 -14.08 12.23 19.07
CA VAL A 14 -14.29 13.66 18.85
C VAL A 14 -15.76 13.95 18.59
N GLN A 15 -16.42 13.23 17.68
CA GLN A 15 -17.85 13.42 17.40
C GLN A 15 -18.72 13.33 18.67
N SER A 16 -18.37 12.45 19.62
CA SER A 16 -19.10 12.27 20.88
C SER A 16 -18.83 13.38 21.90
N ALA A 17 -17.71 14.09 21.78
CA ALA A 17 -17.35 15.22 22.63
C ALA A 17 -17.93 16.56 22.15
N LEU A 18 -18.50 16.60 20.94
CA LEU A 18 -19.12 17.79 20.36
C LEU A 18 -20.59 17.95 20.80
N PRO A 19 -21.18 19.16 20.64
CA PRO A 19 -22.62 19.36 20.78
C PRO A 19 -23.44 18.43 19.86
N VAL A 20 -24.71 18.22 20.18
CA VAL A 20 -25.62 17.29 19.46
C VAL A 20 -25.71 17.58 17.95
N ASP A 21 -25.66 18.85 17.57
CA ASP A 21 -25.67 19.33 16.18
C ASP A 21 -24.27 19.45 15.55
N GLY A 22 -23.21 19.33 16.36
CA GLY A 22 -21.83 19.50 15.96
C GLY A 22 -21.30 18.34 15.10
N LYS A 23 -20.51 18.68 14.07
CA LYS A 23 -19.85 17.72 13.17
C LYS A 23 -18.34 17.99 13.09
N PRO A 24 -17.46 17.00 13.30
CA PRO A 24 -16.03 17.22 13.22
C PRO A 24 -15.57 17.41 11.77
N ILE A 25 -14.75 18.42 11.54
CA ILE A 25 -13.98 18.62 10.31
C ILE A 25 -12.54 18.24 10.61
N CYS A 26 -12.10 17.12 10.06
CA CYS A 26 -10.76 16.62 10.32
C CYS A 26 -9.76 17.16 9.31
N TYR A 27 -8.72 17.83 9.80
CA TYR A 27 -7.54 18.14 9.03
C TYR A 27 -6.44 17.09 9.23
N ILE A 28 -5.86 16.70 8.10
CA ILE A 28 -4.61 15.94 8.00
C ILE A 28 -3.55 16.94 7.56
N ILE A 29 -2.57 17.22 8.43
CA ILE A 29 -1.56 18.22 8.15
C ILE A 29 -0.21 17.56 7.89
N TYR A 30 0.47 18.04 6.86
CA TYR A 30 1.82 17.66 6.49
C TYR A 30 2.69 18.91 6.41
N ALA A 31 3.92 18.82 6.92
CA ALA A 31 4.93 19.85 6.75
C ALA A 31 6.29 19.18 6.65
N ASP A 32 6.99 19.39 5.53
CA ASP A 32 8.33 18.86 5.32
C ASP A 32 9.17 19.82 4.48
N LYS A 33 10.48 19.82 4.70
CA LYS A 33 11.43 20.61 3.90
C LYS A 33 11.69 19.91 2.58
N THR A 34 11.53 20.65 1.49
CA THR A 34 11.79 20.15 0.14
C THR A 34 12.86 20.95 -0.56
N ARG A 35 13.71 20.27 -1.34
CA ARG A 35 14.69 20.92 -2.22
C ARG A 35 13.98 21.38 -3.48
N LEU A 36 14.07 22.66 -3.82
CA LEU A 36 13.43 23.26 -4.99
C LEU A 36 14.36 23.28 -6.21
N SER A 37 15.66 23.47 -6.00
CA SER A 37 16.67 23.43 -7.06
C SER A 37 17.28 22.03 -7.23
N SER A 38 17.68 21.69 -8.45
CA SER A 38 18.40 20.44 -8.75
C SER A 38 19.75 20.33 -8.03
N PHE A 39 20.43 21.47 -7.84
CA PHE A 39 21.68 21.58 -7.08
C PHE A 39 21.46 21.56 -5.55
N GLY A 40 20.22 21.56 -5.07
CA GLY A 40 19.88 21.45 -3.65
C GLY A 40 20.14 22.70 -2.80
N THR A 41 20.57 23.80 -3.40
CA THR A 41 20.90 25.07 -2.72
C THR A 41 19.68 25.85 -2.24
N VAL A 42 18.51 25.61 -2.83
CA VAL A 42 17.27 26.33 -2.50
C VAL A 42 16.25 25.36 -1.95
N GLN A 43 15.71 25.69 -0.78
CA GLN A 43 14.75 24.87 -0.05
C GLN A 43 13.43 25.61 0.14
N GLY A 44 12.35 24.85 0.24
CA GLY A 44 11.02 25.30 0.63
C GLY A 44 10.49 24.48 1.79
N TYR A 45 9.59 25.04 2.58
CA TYR A 45 8.96 24.33 3.70
C TYR A 45 7.43 24.48 3.66
N PRO A 46 6.76 23.86 2.67
CA PRO A 46 5.33 23.96 2.50
C PRO A 46 4.57 23.25 3.63
N VAL A 47 3.42 23.80 4.00
CA VAL A 47 2.42 23.16 4.87
C VAL A 47 1.22 22.78 4.01
N ILE A 48 0.91 21.49 3.95
CA ILE A 48 -0.16 20.93 3.13
C ILE A 48 -1.25 20.40 4.06
N VAL A 49 -2.51 20.70 3.74
CA VAL A 49 -3.68 20.15 4.41
C VAL A 49 -4.52 19.30 3.47
N ARG A 50 -5.04 18.21 4.01
CA ARG A 50 -6.06 17.35 3.39
C ARG A 50 -7.24 17.20 4.33
N LEU A 51 -8.44 17.05 3.76
CA LEU A 51 -9.68 16.92 4.51
C LEU A 51 -9.98 15.44 4.80
N GLY A 52 -9.81 15.01 6.05
CA GLY A 52 -9.98 13.62 6.50
C GLY A 52 -11.40 13.05 6.29
N ASN A 53 -12.39 13.92 6.12
CA ASN A 53 -13.78 13.57 5.82
C ASN A 53 -14.00 13.08 4.38
N LEU A 54 -13.02 13.25 3.47
CA LEU A 54 -13.12 12.76 2.10
C LEU A 54 -12.50 11.35 1.98
N PRO A 55 -13.10 10.46 1.16
CA PRO A 55 -12.51 9.16 0.84
C PRO A 55 -11.06 9.29 0.36
N VAL A 56 -10.20 8.36 0.75
CA VAL A 56 -8.76 8.39 0.45
C VAL A 56 -8.48 8.55 -1.05
N HIS A 57 -9.30 7.92 -1.90
CA HIS A 57 -9.15 7.96 -3.36
C HIS A 57 -9.54 9.31 -3.98
N ILE A 58 -10.24 10.18 -3.25
CA ILE A 58 -10.54 11.57 -3.63
C ILE A 58 -9.50 12.48 -2.98
N ARG A 59 -9.30 12.32 -1.67
CA ARG A 59 -8.40 13.13 -0.84
C ARG A 59 -6.95 13.11 -1.30
N ASN A 60 -6.48 11.98 -1.83
CA ASN A 60 -5.10 11.81 -2.29
C ASN A 60 -4.89 12.18 -3.77
N ARG A 61 -5.92 12.66 -4.49
CA ARG A 61 -5.76 13.16 -5.87
C ARG A 61 -5.09 14.54 -5.89
N GLN A 62 -4.73 15.01 -7.08
CA GLN A 62 -4.18 16.36 -7.32
C GLN A 62 -5.27 17.42 -7.60
N GLY A 63 -6.55 17.05 -7.64
CA GLY A 63 -7.68 17.93 -7.98
C GLY A 63 -8.30 18.70 -6.80
N VAL A 64 -9.57 19.11 -6.93
CA VAL A 64 -10.32 19.92 -5.94
C VAL A 64 -10.46 19.26 -4.57
N GLY A 65 -10.63 17.94 -4.52
CA GLY A 65 -10.62 17.19 -3.25
C GLY A 65 -9.21 16.86 -2.72
N GLY A 66 -8.16 17.22 -3.45
CA GLY A 66 -6.77 16.92 -3.12
C GLY A 66 -6.17 17.79 -2.02
N GLY A 67 -4.87 17.61 -1.76
CA GLY A 67 -4.11 18.42 -0.81
C GLY A 67 -4.02 19.89 -1.24
N ARG A 68 -3.94 20.78 -0.25
CA ARG A 68 -3.84 22.23 -0.45
C ARG A 68 -2.72 22.82 0.39
N VAL A 69 -1.91 23.68 -0.22
CA VAL A 69 -0.91 24.46 0.51
C VAL A 69 -1.62 25.55 1.30
N ILE A 70 -1.44 25.56 2.62
CA ILE A 70 -2.03 26.57 3.51
C ILE A 70 -0.99 27.47 4.17
N GLY A 71 0.29 27.16 3.98
CA GLY A 71 1.37 27.94 4.55
C GLY A 71 2.73 27.57 3.99
N TRP A 72 3.69 28.45 4.26
CA TRP A 72 5.10 28.27 3.90
C TRP A 72 5.96 28.69 5.09
N LEU A 73 6.57 27.73 5.75
CA LEU A 73 7.30 27.97 6.98
C LEU A 73 8.66 28.63 6.71
N PRO A 74 9.14 29.46 7.64
CA PRO A 74 10.50 29.99 7.56
C PRO A 74 11.52 28.86 7.73
N ILE A 75 12.61 28.94 6.96
CA ILE A 75 13.77 28.08 7.14
C ILE A 75 14.85 28.90 7.81
N VAL A 76 15.15 28.58 9.06
CA VAL A 76 16.30 29.15 9.77
C VAL A 76 17.57 28.49 9.21
N PRO A 77 18.54 29.26 8.68
CA PRO A 77 19.78 28.71 8.14
C PRO A 77 20.54 27.89 9.18
N ASP A 78 21.25 26.84 8.77
CA ASP A 78 22.19 26.16 9.67
C ASP A 78 23.53 26.90 9.62
N GLU A 79 23.86 27.60 10.71
CA GLU A 79 25.12 28.34 10.85
C GLU A 79 26.16 27.52 11.62
N SER A 80 27.37 27.39 11.03
CA SER A 80 28.46 26.55 11.57
C SER A 80 28.81 26.85 13.03
N LYS A 81 28.78 28.12 13.45
CA LYS A 81 29.02 28.56 14.84
C LYS A 81 27.99 28.06 15.87
N HIS A 82 26.85 27.53 15.41
CA HIS A 82 25.77 27.01 16.24
C HIS A 82 25.58 25.48 16.11
N HIS A 83 26.44 24.80 15.34
CA HIS A 83 26.40 23.35 15.22
C HIS A 83 26.55 22.67 16.58
N ASN A 84 25.78 21.61 16.80
CA ASN A 84 25.73 20.83 18.04
C ASN A 84 25.33 21.60 19.31
N LYS A 85 24.77 22.81 19.18
CA LYS A 85 24.28 23.59 20.32
C LYS A 85 22.78 23.38 20.52
N SER A 86 22.40 22.79 21.65
CA SER A 86 21.00 22.47 21.99
C SER A 86 20.08 23.69 21.92
N TYR A 87 20.51 24.85 22.45
CA TYR A 87 19.71 26.07 22.42
C TYR A 87 19.34 26.52 21.00
N TYR A 88 20.19 26.24 20.00
CA TYR A 88 19.94 26.65 18.63
C TYR A 88 18.90 25.74 17.98
N THR A 89 18.95 24.43 18.28
CA THR A 89 17.90 23.49 17.89
C THR A 89 16.54 23.90 18.49
N ASP A 90 16.52 24.29 19.76
CA ASP A 90 15.29 24.74 20.43
C ASP A 90 14.79 26.08 19.88
N PHE A 91 15.69 27.01 19.53
CA PHE A 91 15.34 28.22 18.80
C PHE A 91 14.66 27.92 17.46
N LYS A 92 15.21 26.98 16.66
CA LYS A 92 14.58 26.56 15.39
C LYS A 92 13.18 25.99 15.60
N ARG A 93 12.99 25.17 16.64
CA ARG A 93 11.67 24.64 17.04
C ARG A 93 10.72 25.77 17.46
N ALA A 94 11.18 26.73 18.24
CA ALA A 94 10.38 27.88 18.66
C ALA A 94 9.92 28.74 17.46
N VAL A 95 10.81 29.00 16.50
CA VAL A 95 10.46 29.68 15.24
C VAL A 95 9.42 28.88 14.46
N TRP A 96 9.59 27.56 14.35
CA TRP A 96 8.64 26.67 13.68
C TRP A 96 7.26 26.76 14.33
N HIS A 97 7.15 26.57 15.65
CA HIS A 97 5.87 26.61 16.35
C HIS A 97 5.21 27.99 16.29
N LYS A 98 5.99 29.07 16.37
CA LYS A 98 5.44 30.42 16.26
C LYS A 98 4.92 30.72 14.85
N ALA A 99 5.62 30.28 13.81
CA ALA A 99 5.15 30.41 12.43
C ALA A 99 3.90 29.54 12.18
N PHE A 100 3.88 28.33 12.73
CA PHE A 100 2.73 27.43 12.63
C PHE A 100 1.49 27.97 13.36
N GLU A 101 1.68 28.71 14.46
CA GLU A 101 0.59 29.38 15.19
C GLU A 101 -0.15 30.37 14.29
N CYS A 102 0.58 31.11 13.44
CA CYS A 102 -0.04 32.01 12.47
C CYS A 102 -0.95 31.25 11.49
N ILE A 103 -0.55 30.07 11.04
CA ILE A 103 -1.33 29.22 10.13
C ILE A 103 -2.60 28.72 10.83
N LEU A 104 -2.48 28.22 12.06
CA LEU A 104 -3.60 27.63 12.80
C LEU A 104 -4.54 28.65 13.44
N SER A 105 -4.16 29.94 13.49
CA SER A 105 -4.99 31.02 14.05
C SER A 105 -6.42 31.05 13.49
N SER A 106 -6.59 30.73 12.20
CA SER A 106 -7.88 30.75 11.50
C SER A 106 -8.88 29.66 11.94
N ILE A 107 -8.40 28.59 12.61
CA ILE A 107 -9.22 27.47 13.07
C ILE A 107 -9.25 27.35 14.60
N LYS A 108 -8.38 28.09 15.32
CA LYS A 108 -8.25 28.03 16.77
C LYS A 108 -9.58 28.25 17.49
N ASP A 109 -10.24 29.37 17.25
CA ASP A 109 -11.51 29.66 17.93
C ASP A 109 -12.64 28.75 17.42
N LYS A 110 -12.66 28.48 16.10
CA LYS A 110 -13.63 27.59 15.46
C LYS A 110 -13.58 26.16 16.01
N SER A 111 -12.40 25.68 16.43
CA SER A 111 -12.27 24.36 17.05
C SER A 111 -13.06 24.25 18.36
N LYS A 112 -13.29 25.38 19.06
CA LYS A 112 -13.97 25.44 20.35
C LYS A 112 -15.46 25.73 20.22
N ILE A 113 -15.81 26.73 19.40
CA ILE A 113 -17.20 27.22 19.30
C ILE A 113 -17.93 26.74 18.05
N GLY A 114 -17.24 26.02 17.17
CA GLY A 114 -17.76 25.60 15.88
C GLY A 114 -17.82 26.73 14.86
N ALA A 115 -18.31 26.41 13.66
CA ALA A 115 -18.62 27.33 12.59
C ALA A 115 -19.83 26.83 11.82
N TRP A 116 -20.73 27.72 11.43
CA TRP A 116 -21.86 27.36 10.58
C TRP A 116 -21.44 27.44 9.10
N VAL A 117 -21.64 26.35 8.37
CA VAL A 117 -21.28 26.23 6.94
C VAL A 117 -22.52 25.86 6.16
N GLN A 118 -22.84 26.64 5.12
CA GLN A 118 -23.92 26.31 4.21
C GLN A 118 -23.46 25.20 3.24
N PRO A 119 -24.08 24.01 3.26
CA PRO A 119 -23.82 23.00 2.26
C PRO A 119 -24.30 23.43 0.86
N PRO A 120 -23.71 22.89 -0.22
CA PRO A 120 -24.20 23.13 -1.56
C PRO A 120 -25.61 22.54 -1.75
N GLY A 121 -26.55 23.37 -2.23
CA GLY A 121 -27.98 23.06 -2.36
C GLY A 121 -28.84 24.09 -1.59
N SER A 122 -29.88 24.64 -2.22
CA SER A 122 -30.61 25.81 -1.71
C SER A 122 -31.39 25.56 -0.41
N ASP A 123 -31.71 24.30 -0.10
CA ASP A 123 -32.70 23.95 0.93
C ASP A 123 -32.10 23.19 2.13
N ALA A 124 -30.79 22.94 2.14
CA ALA A 124 -30.15 22.16 3.20
C ALA A 124 -29.85 23.04 4.43
N THR A 125 -30.21 22.54 5.61
CA THR A 125 -29.89 23.19 6.89
C THR A 125 -28.37 23.40 7.01
N PRO A 126 -27.91 24.58 7.46
CA PRO A 126 -26.49 24.83 7.73
C PRO A 126 -25.87 23.75 8.62
N TRP A 127 -24.63 23.37 8.33
CA TRP A 127 -23.86 22.45 9.14
C TRP A 127 -23.10 23.19 10.24
N HIS A 128 -23.27 22.77 11.49
CA HIS A 128 -22.45 23.23 12.60
C HIS A 128 -21.17 22.39 12.67
N VAL A 129 -20.04 22.94 12.19
CA VAL A 129 -18.79 22.18 12.03
C VAL A 129 -17.68 22.61 12.98
N PHE A 130 -16.89 21.65 13.45
CA PHE A 130 -15.79 21.86 14.40
C PHE A 130 -14.47 21.38 13.79
N PRO A 131 -13.60 22.29 13.31
CA PRO A 131 -12.30 21.90 12.77
C PRO A 131 -11.37 21.39 13.87
N THR A 132 -10.70 20.26 13.61
CA THR A 132 -9.65 19.71 14.48
C THR A 132 -8.57 19.00 13.65
N ILE A 133 -7.49 18.58 14.30
CA ILE A 133 -6.35 17.90 13.66
C ILE A 133 -6.24 16.49 14.25
N MET A 134 -6.57 15.48 13.47
CA MET A 134 -6.48 14.07 13.91
C MET A 134 -5.25 13.34 13.37
N ILE A 135 -4.61 13.89 12.33
CA ILE A 135 -3.41 13.30 11.72
C ILE A 135 -2.38 14.39 11.43
N LEU A 136 -1.19 14.18 11.98
CA LEU A 136 0.05 14.84 11.58
C LEU A 136 0.86 13.83 10.76
N SER A 137 0.95 14.06 9.46
CA SER A 137 1.68 13.21 8.52
C SER A 137 3.08 13.78 8.33
N ALA A 138 4.08 13.06 8.83
CA ALA A 138 5.47 13.47 8.87
C ALA A 138 6.38 12.25 9.06
N ASP A 139 7.63 12.35 8.63
CA ASP A 139 8.67 11.40 9.03
C ASP A 139 9.12 11.65 10.48
N TYR A 140 10.03 10.84 11.00
CA TYR A 140 10.35 10.84 12.43
C TYR A 140 10.94 12.19 12.91
N GLU A 141 11.84 12.76 12.11
CA GLU A 141 12.51 14.02 12.38
C GLU A 141 11.50 15.18 12.47
N GLU A 142 10.54 15.22 11.55
CA GLU A 142 9.51 16.25 11.50
C GLU A 142 8.46 16.02 12.60
N GLN A 143 8.15 14.75 12.91
CA GLN A 143 7.32 14.39 14.06
C GLN A 143 7.94 14.90 15.37
N CYS A 144 9.26 14.82 15.54
CA CYS A 144 9.96 15.35 16.73
C CYS A 144 9.84 16.87 16.85
N ILE A 145 9.84 17.58 15.72
CA ILE A 145 9.57 19.04 15.72
C ILE A 145 8.13 19.28 16.17
N MET A 146 7.16 18.55 15.62
CA MET A 146 5.73 18.73 15.93
C MET A 146 5.39 18.41 17.39
N SER A 147 5.92 17.32 17.95
CA SER A 147 5.70 16.88 19.34
C SER A 147 6.57 17.59 20.37
N LEU A 148 7.62 18.29 19.93
CA LEU A 148 8.69 18.82 20.78
C LEU A 148 9.49 17.74 21.53
N ILE A 149 9.63 16.56 20.92
CA ILE A 149 10.55 15.53 21.38
C ILE A 149 11.96 15.83 20.87
N ARG A 150 12.96 15.56 21.73
CA ARG A 150 14.37 15.91 21.46
C ARG A 150 14.98 15.14 20.30
N GLY A 151 14.38 14.02 19.89
CA GLY A 151 14.83 13.16 18.80
C GLY A 151 15.60 11.94 19.28
N SER A 152 16.31 11.27 18.37
CA SER A 152 16.98 9.98 18.63
C SER A 152 18.11 10.02 19.66
N SER A 153 18.66 11.20 19.97
CA SER A 153 19.66 11.39 21.02
C SER A 153 19.05 11.53 22.43
N SER A 154 17.72 11.55 22.53
CA SER A 154 17.01 11.59 23.81
C SER A 154 17.03 10.24 24.51
N ASP A 155 16.96 10.26 25.84
CA ASP A 155 16.68 9.08 26.66
C ASP A 155 15.25 8.56 26.46
N TYR A 156 14.33 9.39 25.96
CA TYR A 156 12.94 9.02 25.65
C TYR A 156 12.58 9.48 24.24
N PRO A 157 13.03 8.76 23.20
CA PRO A 157 12.98 9.25 21.82
C PRO A 157 11.64 9.01 21.10
N CYS A 158 10.73 8.21 21.65
CA CYS A 158 9.44 7.96 20.99
C CYS A 158 8.52 9.18 21.09
N ASN A 159 7.78 9.46 20.02
CA ASN A 159 6.81 10.56 19.97
C ASN A 159 5.45 10.24 20.61
N ILE A 160 5.17 8.96 20.85
CA ILE A 160 3.84 8.46 21.23
C ILE A 160 3.82 7.90 22.65
N CYS A 161 4.88 7.22 23.08
CA CYS A 161 4.97 6.66 24.42
C CYS A 161 6.30 7.00 25.11
N HIS A 162 6.36 6.76 26.41
CA HIS A 162 7.50 7.07 27.25
C HIS A 162 8.41 5.83 27.43
N VAL A 163 8.99 5.36 26.32
CA VAL A 163 9.98 4.26 26.30
C VAL A 163 11.39 4.80 26.46
N TYR A 164 12.19 4.17 27.31
CA TYR A 164 13.61 4.50 27.44
C TYR A 164 14.40 4.05 26.20
N LYS A 165 15.41 4.81 25.80
CA LYS A 165 16.15 4.61 24.54
C LYS A 165 16.71 3.20 24.37
N ASP A 166 17.10 2.51 25.45
CA ASP A 166 17.70 1.17 25.41
C ASP A 166 16.66 0.03 25.47
N ASN A 167 15.36 0.36 25.46
CA ASN A 167 14.25 -0.60 25.50
C ASN A 167 13.32 -0.49 24.26
N GLN A 168 13.74 0.23 23.23
CA GLN A 168 12.95 0.50 22.03
C GLN A 168 12.59 -0.77 21.23
N HIS A 169 13.40 -1.83 21.31
CA HIS A 169 13.10 -3.11 20.68
C HIS A 169 12.00 -3.92 21.40
N GLU A 170 11.72 -3.65 22.68
CA GLU A 170 10.75 -4.39 23.51
C GLU A 170 9.31 -3.91 23.24
N MET A 171 8.75 -4.29 22.09
CA MET A 171 7.43 -3.79 21.66
C MET A 171 6.25 -4.38 22.44
N ASN A 172 6.45 -5.51 23.12
CA ASN A 172 5.40 -6.21 23.88
C ASN A 172 5.17 -5.61 25.28
N GLU A 173 6.12 -4.82 25.80
CA GLU A 173 5.99 -4.17 27.10
C GLU A 173 5.03 -2.98 27.04
N GLU A 174 4.29 -2.70 28.11
CA GLU A 174 3.45 -1.52 28.18
C GLU A 174 4.26 -0.28 28.55
N TYR A 175 4.06 0.80 27.79
CA TYR A 175 4.66 2.10 28.06
C TYR A 175 3.56 3.13 28.17
N ARG A 176 3.70 4.06 29.13
CA ARG A 176 2.78 5.19 29.28
C ARG A 176 2.72 5.98 27.98
N LEU A 177 1.52 6.23 27.48
CA LEU A 177 1.31 7.12 26.33
C LEU A 177 1.56 8.57 26.73
N GLN A 178 2.18 9.32 25.82
CA GLN A 178 2.30 10.76 25.93
C GLN A 178 0.98 11.41 25.51
N THR A 179 0.61 12.50 26.17
CA THR A 179 -0.59 13.27 25.84
C THR A 179 -0.27 14.75 25.84
N SER A 180 -1.01 15.54 25.08
CA SER A 180 -0.88 16.99 25.07
C SER A 180 -1.09 17.58 26.47
N ALA A 181 -2.06 17.08 27.22
CA ALA A 181 -2.31 17.50 28.59
C ALA A 181 -1.08 17.28 29.48
N TRP A 182 -0.49 16.07 29.45
CA TRP A 182 0.69 15.75 30.25
C TRP A 182 1.92 16.59 29.86
N SER A 183 2.18 16.73 28.56
CA SER A 183 3.30 17.55 28.06
C SER A 183 3.11 19.04 28.40
N GLN A 184 1.86 19.53 28.41
CA GLN A 184 1.54 20.90 28.80
C GLN A 184 1.71 21.13 30.31
N ASP A 185 1.32 20.17 31.15
CA ASP A 185 1.53 20.24 32.60
C ASP A 185 3.01 20.30 32.96
N LEU A 186 3.84 19.45 32.34
CA LEU A 186 5.30 19.47 32.51
C LEU A 186 5.91 20.80 32.03
N TYR A 187 5.43 21.36 30.93
CA TYR A 187 5.87 22.67 30.46
C TYR A 187 5.52 23.78 31.48
N ASN A 188 4.30 23.74 32.03
CA ASN A 188 3.86 24.71 33.04
C ASN A 188 4.67 24.58 34.33
N GLU A 189 5.00 23.36 34.76
CA GLU A 189 5.89 23.11 35.90
C GLU A 189 7.29 23.67 35.64
N ALA A 190 7.88 23.35 34.49
CA ALA A 190 9.17 23.89 34.08
C ALA A 190 9.14 25.43 34.05
N SER A 191 8.07 26.04 33.56
CA SER A 191 7.95 27.51 33.46
C SER A 191 8.01 28.24 34.80
N LYS A 192 7.76 27.54 35.92
CA LYS A 192 7.87 28.09 37.28
C LYS A 192 9.31 28.08 37.80
N LEU A 193 10.22 27.37 37.15
CA LEU A 193 11.63 27.32 37.53
C LEU A 193 12.37 28.58 37.08
N SER A 194 13.31 29.04 37.92
CA SER A 194 13.97 30.34 37.78
C SER A 194 15.09 30.38 36.73
N SER A 195 15.61 29.24 36.29
CA SER A 195 16.73 29.18 35.34
C SER A 195 16.41 28.31 34.11
N ALA A 196 16.93 28.72 32.95
CA ALA A 196 16.81 27.96 31.70
C ALA A 196 17.46 26.57 31.79
N SER A 197 18.52 26.41 32.60
CA SER A 197 19.13 25.11 32.86
C SER A 197 18.15 24.19 33.58
N SER A 198 17.57 24.65 34.70
CA SER A 198 16.63 23.85 35.50
C SER A 198 15.37 23.48 34.71
N GLN A 199 14.87 24.40 33.87
CA GLN A 199 13.78 24.14 32.92
C GLN A 199 14.13 22.99 31.96
N ASN A 200 15.33 23.06 31.38
CA ASN A 200 15.83 22.06 30.44
C ASN A 200 16.07 20.71 31.13
N ASP A 201 16.63 20.70 32.33
CA ASP A 201 16.96 19.49 33.10
C ASP A 201 15.68 18.71 33.45
N LEU A 202 14.61 19.41 33.88
CA LEU A 202 13.31 18.78 34.16
C LEU A 202 12.72 18.12 32.90
N LEU A 203 12.65 18.86 31.79
CA LEU A 203 12.00 18.37 30.57
C LEU A 203 12.82 17.29 29.86
N GLN A 204 14.15 17.29 30.02
CA GLN A 204 15.01 16.26 29.46
C GLN A 204 14.72 14.87 30.04
N LEU A 205 14.29 14.79 31.31
CA LEU A 205 13.85 13.53 31.96
C LEU A 205 12.68 12.87 31.23
N TYR A 206 11.94 13.63 30.42
CA TYR A 206 10.78 13.17 29.66
C TYR A 206 11.00 13.27 28.14
N GLY A 207 12.23 13.60 27.71
CA GLY A 207 12.57 13.78 26.30
C GLY A 207 12.00 15.04 25.64
N LEU A 208 11.43 15.98 26.40
CA LEU A 208 10.74 17.17 25.92
C LEU A 208 11.68 18.39 25.79
N CYS A 209 11.29 19.33 24.92
CA CYS A 209 11.95 20.62 24.74
C CYS A 209 11.16 21.73 25.45
N PHE A 210 11.86 22.74 25.98
CA PHE A 210 11.19 23.89 26.63
C PHE A 210 10.67 24.90 25.59
N VAL A 211 9.66 24.51 24.83
CA VAL A 211 8.96 25.33 23.84
C VAL A 211 7.46 25.11 24.04
N LYS A 212 6.65 26.17 23.89
CA LYS A 212 5.20 26.03 23.95
C LYS A 212 4.70 25.38 22.67
N ASN A 213 4.06 24.22 22.77
CA ASN A 213 3.53 23.54 21.59
C ASN A 213 2.32 24.29 21.02
N VAL A 214 2.33 24.52 19.71
CA VAL A 214 1.24 25.21 18.98
C VAL A 214 -0.08 24.43 19.01
N PHE A 215 -0.01 23.10 18.98
CA PHE A 215 -1.18 22.23 18.84
C PHE A 215 -2.06 22.22 20.10
N TRP A 216 -1.52 22.57 21.27
CA TRP A 216 -2.28 22.74 22.51
C TRP A 216 -3.37 23.82 22.44
N SER A 217 -3.34 24.66 21.40
CA SER A 217 -4.35 25.71 21.19
C SER A 217 -5.60 25.24 20.44
N ILE A 218 -5.57 24.04 19.85
CA ILE A 218 -6.66 23.49 19.05
C ILE A 218 -7.44 22.48 19.88
N GLU A 219 -8.76 22.67 19.98
CA GLU A 219 -9.62 21.77 20.74
C GLU A 219 -9.69 20.38 20.08
N HIS A 220 -9.79 19.34 20.92
CA HIS A 220 -9.81 17.94 20.49
C HIS A 220 -8.57 17.48 19.69
N CYS A 221 -7.46 18.23 19.75
CA CYS A 221 -6.19 17.89 19.12
C CYS A 221 -5.15 17.49 20.18
N ASP A 222 -4.92 16.18 20.34
CA ASP A 222 -3.75 15.69 21.06
C ASP A 222 -2.61 15.45 20.06
N VAL A 223 -1.50 16.19 20.21
CA VAL A 223 -0.36 16.15 19.27
C VAL A 223 0.26 14.76 19.18
N HIS A 224 0.41 14.06 20.30
CA HIS A 224 1.04 12.74 20.34
C HIS A 224 0.12 11.69 19.71
N ARG A 225 -1.20 11.80 19.96
CA ARG A 225 -2.19 10.96 19.28
C ARG A 225 -2.35 11.32 17.81
N ALA A 226 -2.12 12.55 17.38
CA ALA A 226 -2.22 12.95 15.96
C ALA A 226 -1.05 12.41 15.12
N LEU A 227 0.15 12.27 15.70
CA LEU A 227 1.28 11.64 15.03
C LEU A 227 1.00 10.17 14.77
N SER A 228 1.42 9.69 13.60
CA SER A 228 1.05 8.35 13.10
C SER A 228 2.26 7.59 12.60
N PHE A 229 2.13 6.27 12.57
CA PHE A 229 3.12 5.40 11.93
C PHE A 229 3.26 5.72 10.44
N ASP A 230 4.43 6.17 9.99
CA ASP A 230 4.67 6.39 8.56
C ASP A 230 5.19 5.09 7.91
N HIS A 231 4.31 4.43 7.15
CA HIS A 231 4.63 3.17 6.48
C HIS A 231 5.85 3.26 5.55
N LEU A 232 6.04 4.36 4.83
CA LEU A 232 7.17 4.49 3.90
C LEU A 232 8.49 4.63 4.66
N HIS A 233 8.54 5.60 5.58
CA HIS A 233 9.77 5.97 6.26
C HIS A 233 10.14 5.01 7.39
N ALA A 234 9.16 4.40 8.06
CA ALA A 234 9.42 3.41 9.10
C ALA A 234 9.83 2.05 8.52
N PHE A 235 9.17 1.57 7.46
CA PHE A 235 9.48 0.25 6.87
C PHE A 235 10.50 0.33 5.74
N HIS A 236 10.10 0.83 4.56
CA HIS A 236 10.90 0.63 3.36
C HIS A 236 12.23 1.37 3.43
N ASN A 237 12.22 2.64 3.85
CA ASN A 237 13.44 3.42 4.01
C ASN A 237 14.16 3.09 5.33
N GLY A 238 13.43 3.07 6.45
CA GLY A 238 13.96 2.82 7.78
C GLY A 238 14.34 1.35 8.02
N LEU A 239 13.43 0.58 8.61
CA LEU A 239 13.71 -0.76 9.12
C LEU A 239 14.32 -1.69 8.07
N PHE A 240 13.86 -1.65 6.83
CA PHE A 240 14.44 -2.45 5.76
C PHE A 240 15.69 -1.82 5.16
N GLY A 241 15.56 -0.63 4.55
CA GLY A 241 16.63 0.02 3.80
C GLY A 241 17.89 0.29 4.64
N ASP A 242 17.69 0.85 5.84
CA ASP A 242 18.79 1.25 6.72
C ASP A 242 19.31 0.15 7.64
N HIS A 243 18.51 -0.88 7.93
CA HIS A 243 18.83 -1.89 8.94
C HIS A 243 18.83 -3.32 8.37
N LEU A 244 17.68 -3.97 8.20
CA LEU A 244 17.60 -5.41 7.82
C LEU A 244 18.40 -5.73 6.56
N ARG A 245 18.28 -4.91 5.50
CA ARG A 245 19.00 -5.12 4.25
C ARG A 245 20.51 -5.13 4.46
N LYS A 246 21.04 -4.17 5.23
CA LYS A 246 22.49 -4.03 5.45
C LYS A 246 23.03 -5.27 6.17
N GLU A 247 22.32 -5.75 7.20
CA GLU A 247 22.71 -6.94 7.96
C GLU A 247 22.68 -8.23 7.13
N VAL A 248 21.71 -8.37 6.22
CA VAL A 248 21.60 -9.53 5.33
C VAL A 248 22.65 -9.49 4.22
N ILE A 249 22.82 -8.35 3.54
CA ILE A 249 23.76 -8.22 2.40
C ILE A 249 25.21 -8.35 2.85
N GLN A 250 25.59 -7.81 4.02
CA GLN A 250 26.96 -7.91 4.54
C GLN A 250 27.43 -9.36 4.73
N ARG A 251 26.49 -10.31 4.87
CA ARG A 251 26.77 -11.74 5.08
C ARG A 251 26.79 -12.56 3.81
N ILE A 252 26.52 -11.93 2.67
CA ILE A 252 26.49 -12.59 1.38
C ILE A 252 27.66 -12.06 0.55
N GLU A 253 28.75 -12.82 0.46
CA GLU A 253 29.98 -12.41 -0.24
C GLU A 253 29.76 -12.19 -1.74
N LYS A 254 28.81 -12.89 -2.36
CA LYS A 254 28.36 -12.68 -3.74
C LYS A 254 26.87 -13.05 -3.89
N LEU A 255 25.97 -12.06 -3.88
CA LEU A 255 24.65 -12.30 -4.47
C LEU A 255 24.87 -12.45 -5.98
N GLY A 256 24.65 -13.66 -6.49
CA GLY A 256 24.59 -13.87 -7.93
C GLY A 256 23.45 -13.07 -8.55
N PHE A 257 23.48 -12.94 -9.89
CA PHE A 257 22.31 -12.54 -10.64
C PHE A 257 21.26 -13.65 -10.53
N ALA A 258 20.41 -13.61 -9.51
CA ALA A 258 19.20 -14.39 -9.51
C ALA A 258 18.25 -13.75 -10.54
N ASN A 259 17.95 -14.47 -11.61
CA ASN A 259 16.92 -14.09 -12.58
C ASN A 259 15.55 -14.16 -11.89
N PHE A 260 15.22 -13.12 -11.14
CA PHE A 260 13.90 -13.00 -10.52
C PHE A 260 12.87 -12.77 -11.64
N PRO A 261 11.77 -13.54 -11.70
CA PRO A 261 10.80 -13.40 -12.78
C PRO A 261 10.17 -12.00 -12.79
N SER A 262 9.88 -11.50 -13.99
CA SER A 262 9.17 -10.23 -14.13
C SER A 262 7.73 -10.35 -13.66
N TRP A 263 7.24 -9.32 -12.95
CA TRP A 263 5.86 -9.23 -12.50
C TRP A 263 5.36 -7.79 -12.58
N LYS A 264 4.07 -7.61 -12.83
CA LYS A 264 3.46 -6.27 -12.88
C LYS A 264 3.67 -5.56 -11.54
N ASP A 265 4.08 -4.29 -11.58
CA ASP A 265 4.31 -3.44 -10.41
C ASP A 265 5.41 -3.94 -9.44
N LEU A 266 6.25 -4.90 -9.86
CA LEU A 266 7.46 -5.32 -9.16
C LEU A 266 8.71 -4.84 -9.91
N TYR A 267 9.57 -4.08 -9.24
CA TYR A 267 10.77 -3.53 -9.87
C TYR A 267 11.80 -4.63 -10.19
N HIS A 268 12.34 -4.60 -11.41
CA HIS A 268 13.34 -5.56 -11.89
C HIS A 268 14.77 -5.00 -11.80
N PHE A 269 15.62 -5.64 -11.01
CA PHE A 269 17.01 -5.22 -10.79
C PHE A 269 17.96 -5.76 -11.86
N LYS A 270 18.10 -5.05 -13.00
CA LYS A 270 18.96 -5.48 -14.13
C LYS A 270 20.44 -5.67 -13.78
N GLN A 271 20.96 -4.95 -12.78
CA GLN A 271 22.38 -4.95 -12.38
C GLN A 271 22.64 -5.79 -11.12
N GLY A 272 21.66 -6.60 -10.70
CA GLY A 272 21.74 -7.40 -9.47
C GLY A 272 21.48 -6.58 -8.19
N PHE A 273 21.55 -7.27 -7.06
CA PHE A 273 21.11 -6.76 -5.75
C PHE A 273 22.21 -6.04 -4.95
N MET A 274 23.48 -6.26 -5.29
CA MET A 274 24.64 -5.74 -4.54
C MET A 274 24.92 -4.25 -4.80
N ASN A 275 24.69 -3.76 -6.01
CA ASN A 275 25.10 -2.41 -6.44
C ASN A 275 23.99 -1.34 -6.31
N VAL A 276 23.02 -1.58 -5.44
CA VAL A 276 21.90 -0.67 -5.21
C VAL A 276 22.37 0.45 -4.26
N ILE A 277 23.05 1.47 -4.83
CA ILE A 277 23.73 2.55 -4.08
C ILE A 277 22.80 3.76 -3.83
N PHE A 278 21.74 3.94 -4.64
CA PHE A 278 20.70 4.97 -4.44
C PHE A 278 19.33 4.46 -4.86
N THR A 279 18.45 4.23 -3.90
CA THR A 279 17.09 3.74 -4.18
C THR A 279 16.04 4.42 -3.33
N ASP A 280 14.93 4.78 -3.99
CA ASP A 280 13.71 5.23 -3.33
C ASP A 280 13.01 4.06 -2.60
N GLY A 281 12.07 4.39 -1.73
CA GLY A 281 11.35 3.41 -0.92
C GLY A 281 10.55 2.39 -1.74
N GLN A 282 10.14 2.70 -2.98
CA GLN A 282 9.45 1.72 -3.83
C GLN A 282 10.40 0.61 -4.29
N LYS A 283 11.63 0.96 -4.63
CA LYS A 283 12.66 -0.02 -4.94
C LYS A 283 13.03 -0.83 -3.70
N TYR A 284 13.10 -0.24 -2.51
CA TYR A 284 13.30 -1.01 -1.27
C TYR A 284 12.16 -1.99 -0.98
N LYS A 285 10.90 -1.58 -1.20
CA LYS A 285 9.73 -2.47 -1.11
C LYS A 285 9.82 -3.64 -2.10
N ALA A 286 10.23 -3.37 -3.34
CA ALA A 286 10.41 -4.44 -4.33
C ALA A 286 11.56 -5.38 -3.95
N LEU A 287 12.64 -4.83 -3.38
CA LEU A 287 13.81 -5.58 -2.95
C LEU A 287 13.49 -6.51 -1.77
N SER A 288 12.77 -6.04 -0.76
CA SER A 288 12.39 -6.87 0.39
C SER A 288 11.58 -8.10 -0.05
N LYS A 289 10.70 -7.92 -1.04
CA LYS A 289 9.90 -9.01 -1.65
C LYS A 289 10.72 -10.06 -2.40
N GLN A 290 11.93 -9.73 -2.83
CA GLN A 290 12.79 -10.61 -3.63
C GLN A 290 13.90 -11.25 -2.79
N LEU A 291 14.45 -10.52 -1.81
CA LEU A 291 15.67 -10.89 -1.10
C LEU A 291 15.60 -12.26 -0.41
N ILE A 292 14.48 -12.59 0.23
CA ILE A 292 14.33 -13.88 0.94
C ILE A 292 14.44 -15.08 -0.02
N PHE A 293 13.83 -14.98 -1.22
CA PHE A 293 13.82 -16.04 -2.23
C PHE A 293 15.18 -16.22 -2.92
N ILE A 294 16.11 -15.31 -2.71
CA ILE A 294 17.46 -15.39 -3.27
C ILE A 294 18.44 -15.84 -2.19
N ALA A 295 18.26 -15.38 -0.96
CA ALA A 295 19.18 -15.62 0.14
C ALA A 295 18.95 -16.97 0.85
N HIS A 296 17.75 -17.56 0.78
CA HIS A 296 17.40 -18.76 1.59
C HIS A 296 18.27 -20.00 1.35
N ASN A 297 18.90 -20.12 0.18
CA ASN A 297 19.82 -21.23 -0.12
C ASN A 297 21.28 -20.91 0.25
N ILE A 298 21.59 -19.65 0.53
CA ILE A 298 22.93 -19.17 0.88
C ILE A 298 23.08 -19.12 2.40
N LEU A 299 22.11 -18.49 3.06
CA LEU A 299 22.06 -18.29 4.50
C LEU A 299 21.23 -19.43 5.11
N THR A 300 21.92 -20.44 5.63
CA THR A 300 21.33 -21.65 6.20
C THR A 300 21.75 -21.80 7.66
N PRO A 301 21.06 -22.63 8.46
CA PRO A 301 21.45 -22.87 9.86
C PRO A 301 22.89 -23.38 10.00
N LYS A 302 23.41 -24.07 8.97
CA LYS A 302 24.78 -24.61 8.98
C LYS A 302 25.82 -23.59 8.53
N SER A 303 25.48 -22.69 7.61
CA SER A 303 26.44 -21.71 7.08
C SER A 303 26.57 -20.48 7.99
N ASP A 304 25.45 -19.93 8.45
CA ASP A 304 25.43 -18.80 9.38
C ASP A 304 24.10 -18.79 10.17
N PRO A 305 24.09 -19.33 11.42
CA PRO A 305 22.89 -19.38 12.25
C PRO A 305 22.29 -17.99 12.52
N ILE A 306 23.12 -16.96 12.64
CA ILE A 306 22.67 -15.60 12.93
C ILE A 306 22.00 -15.02 11.69
N ALA A 307 22.58 -15.24 10.50
CA ALA A 307 21.97 -14.84 9.23
C ALA A 307 20.64 -15.54 8.98
N TYR A 308 20.52 -16.80 9.41
CA TYR A 308 19.29 -17.55 9.29
C TYR A 308 18.15 -16.95 10.14
N ILE A 309 18.44 -16.58 11.39
CA ILE A 309 17.48 -15.84 12.25
C ILE A 309 17.12 -14.49 11.61
N LEU A 310 18.08 -13.79 10.99
CA LEU A 310 17.77 -12.57 10.23
C LEU A 310 16.83 -12.82 9.05
N LEU A 311 16.94 -13.96 8.36
CA LEU A 311 15.98 -14.32 7.31
C LEU A 311 14.58 -14.60 7.87
N GLN A 312 14.48 -15.23 9.05
CA GLN A 312 13.21 -15.37 9.75
C GLN A 312 12.62 -14.00 10.15
N ALA A 313 13.46 -13.09 10.67
CA ALA A 313 13.05 -11.73 10.99
C ALA A 313 12.63 -10.94 9.74
N LEU A 314 13.33 -11.12 8.61
CA LEU A 314 12.96 -10.55 7.31
C LEU A 314 11.62 -11.09 6.84
N ARG A 315 11.36 -12.40 7.00
CA ARG A 315 10.06 -13.00 6.69
C ARG A 315 8.95 -12.38 7.52
N ALA A 316 9.12 -12.30 8.84
CA ALA A 316 8.15 -11.69 9.75
C ALA A 316 7.92 -10.20 9.41
N TYR A 317 8.98 -9.46 9.07
CA TYR A 317 8.90 -8.08 8.59
C TYR A 317 8.06 -7.97 7.30
N MET A 318 8.26 -8.87 6.32
CA MET A 318 7.48 -8.84 5.08
C MET A 318 5.98 -9.07 5.34
N GLU A 319 5.65 -9.96 6.28
CA GLU A 319 4.24 -10.19 6.66
C GLU A 319 3.65 -8.98 7.39
N LEU A 320 4.43 -8.34 8.26
CA LEU A 320 4.06 -7.07 8.88
C LEU A 320 3.86 -5.96 7.84
N ASP A 321 4.71 -5.88 6.81
CA ASP A 321 4.54 -4.95 5.67
C ASP A 321 3.23 -5.22 4.91
N MET A 322 2.85 -6.49 4.76
CA MET A 322 1.58 -6.86 4.13
C MET A 322 0.39 -6.44 4.99
N TYR A 323 0.42 -6.69 6.31
CA TYR A 323 -0.64 -6.24 7.21
C TYR A 323 -0.72 -4.72 7.28
N ALA A 324 0.40 -4.02 7.45
CA ALA A 324 0.44 -2.56 7.48
C ALA A 324 -0.12 -1.91 6.20
N GLY A 325 0.05 -2.59 5.05
CA GLY A 325 -0.38 -2.12 3.74
C GLY A 325 -1.80 -2.52 3.33
N LEU A 326 -2.59 -3.19 4.18
CA LEU A 326 -3.98 -3.54 3.84
C LEU A 326 -4.83 -2.28 3.69
N SER A 327 -5.75 -2.29 2.73
CA SER A 327 -6.74 -1.24 2.52
C SER A 327 -7.97 -1.38 3.42
N LEU A 328 -8.09 -2.51 4.13
CA LEU A 328 -9.15 -2.79 5.10
C LEU A 328 -8.62 -3.71 6.20
N HIS A 329 -9.00 -3.40 7.44
CA HIS A 329 -8.73 -4.25 8.60
C HIS A 329 -10.01 -4.74 9.29
N THR A 330 -10.05 -6.02 9.59
CA THR A 330 -10.98 -6.63 10.56
C THR A 330 -10.25 -6.90 11.88
N SER A 331 -10.99 -7.23 12.94
CA SER A 331 -10.41 -7.66 14.21
C SER A 331 -9.44 -8.85 14.05
N SER A 332 -9.75 -9.79 13.14
CA SER A 332 -8.87 -10.93 12.86
C SER A 332 -7.55 -10.51 12.20
N THR A 333 -7.58 -9.59 11.22
CA THR A 333 -6.33 -9.09 10.59
C THR A 333 -5.47 -8.27 11.55
N LEU A 334 -6.10 -7.49 12.44
CA LEU A 334 -5.39 -6.73 13.48
C LEU A 334 -4.70 -7.69 14.46
N GLN A 335 -5.43 -8.70 14.94
CA GLN A 335 -4.88 -9.70 15.84
C GLN A 335 -3.72 -10.46 15.19
N ALA A 336 -3.89 -10.90 13.94
CA ALA A 336 -2.84 -11.60 13.20
C ALA A 336 -1.59 -10.72 13.00
N GLY A 337 -1.78 -9.43 12.72
CA GLY A 337 -0.71 -8.44 12.64
C GLY A 337 0.04 -8.27 13.96
N ARG A 338 -0.68 -8.11 15.08
CA ARG A 338 -0.10 -8.03 16.44
C ARG A 338 0.66 -9.30 16.81
N THR A 339 0.12 -10.48 16.50
CA THR A 339 0.84 -11.75 16.71
C THR A 339 2.15 -11.79 15.92
N LYS A 340 2.15 -11.35 14.66
CA LYS A 340 3.37 -11.30 13.85
C LYS A 340 4.35 -10.24 14.33
N GLN A 341 3.89 -9.16 14.93
CA GLN A 341 4.73 -8.17 15.58
C GLN A 341 5.48 -8.79 16.76
N SER A 342 4.78 -9.53 17.63
CA SER A 342 5.43 -10.20 18.77
C SER A 342 6.47 -11.23 18.31
N ILE A 343 6.20 -11.97 17.22
CA ILE A 343 7.17 -12.89 16.60
C ILE A 343 8.41 -12.13 16.10
N PHE A 344 8.20 -11.02 15.38
CA PHE A 344 9.30 -10.19 14.90
C PHE A 344 10.16 -9.66 16.06
N THR A 345 9.52 -9.12 17.11
CA THR A 345 10.19 -8.65 18.33
C THR A 345 11.04 -9.74 18.97
N ALA A 346 10.53 -10.98 19.07
CA ALA A 346 11.28 -12.09 19.62
C ALA A 346 12.51 -12.46 18.77
N LEU A 347 12.40 -12.38 17.44
CA LEU A 347 13.48 -12.71 16.50
C LEU A 347 14.61 -11.67 16.50
N ILE A 348 14.30 -10.38 16.69
CA ILE A 348 15.31 -9.31 16.74
C ILE A 348 15.89 -9.08 18.14
N LYS A 349 15.36 -9.75 19.17
CA LYS A 349 15.78 -9.56 20.55
C LYS A 349 17.28 -9.85 20.71
N PRO A 350 18.02 -9.04 21.50
CA PRO A 350 19.45 -9.25 21.72
C PRO A 350 19.76 -10.66 22.22
N SER A 351 20.53 -11.43 21.45
CA SER A 351 21.13 -12.67 21.98
C SER A 351 22.35 -12.33 22.85
N LYS A 352 22.95 -13.32 23.54
CA LYS A 352 24.17 -13.13 24.36
C LYS A 352 25.34 -12.48 23.59
N LYS A 353 25.31 -12.51 22.25
CA LYS A 353 26.16 -11.71 21.36
C LYS A 353 25.26 -10.96 20.38
N PRO A 354 24.81 -9.73 20.70
CA PRO A 354 23.85 -9.04 19.87
C PRO A 354 24.46 -8.73 18.51
N LEU A 355 23.74 -9.13 17.46
CA LEU A 355 24.09 -8.84 16.08
C LEU A 355 24.21 -7.32 15.83
N LYS A 356 23.22 -6.61 16.35
CA LYS A 356 22.94 -5.20 16.11
C LYS A 356 22.12 -4.70 17.28
N ASN A 357 22.29 -3.42 17.63
CA ASN A 357 21.32 -2.76 18.47
C ASN A 357 20.05 -2.41 17.64
N TRP A 358 18.90 -2.96 18.05
CA TRP A 358 17.59 -2.70 17.44
C TRP A 358 16.81 -1.57 18.12
N ASP A 359 17.46 -0.86 19.04
CA ASP A 359 16.90 0.26 19.76
C ASP A 359 17.00 1.56 18.96
N PHE A 360 16.04 1.75 18.06
CA PHE A 360 15.91 3.00 17.33
C PHE A 360 14.45 3.35 17.03
N PRO A 361 14.12 4.64 16.86
CA PRO A 361 12.72 5.09 16.87
C PRO A 361 11.86 4.51 15.75
N LYS A 362 12.45 4.35 14.55
CA LYS A 362 11.75 3.75 13.40
C LYS A 362 11.38 2.28 13.66
N ASN A 363 12.21 1.51 14.39
CA ASN A 363 11.84 0.17 14.85
C ASN A 363 10.74 0.23 15.90
N HIS A 364 10.91 1.07 16.93
CA HIS A 364 9.92 1.17 18.00
C HIS A 364 8.54 1.64 17.52
N SER A 365 8.47 2.43 16.45
CA SER A 365 7.21 2.91 15.87
C SER A 365 6.24 1.78 15.50
N LEU A 366 6.74 0.57 15.25
CA LEU A 366 5.93 -0.64 15.07
C LEU A 366 4.99 -0.91 16.26
N LYS A 367 5.42 -0.59 17.48
CA LYS A 367 4.59 -0.69 18.69
C LYS A 367 3.21 -0.06 18.48
N HIS A 368 3.19 1.06 17.77
CA HIS A 368 2.00 1.89 17.59
C HIS A 368 1.28 1.64 16.26
N LEU A 369 1.76 0.73 15.40
CA LEU A 369 1.18 0.52 14.06
C LEU A 369 -0.31 0.16 14.14
N PHE A 370 -0.65 -0.91 14.87
CA PHE A 370 -2.03 -1.40 14.92
C PHE A 370 -2.94 -0.51 15.78
N ASP A 371 -2.39 0.11 16.84
CA ASP A 371 -3.11 1.11 17.63
C ASP A 371 -3.48 2.34 16.77
N ASN A 372 -2.57 2.78 15.89
CA ASN A 372 -2.86 3.83 14.93
C ASN A 372 -3.94 3.42 13.92
N ILE A 373 -3.97 2.15 13.50
CA ILE A 373 -5.00 1.66 12.57
C ILE A 373 -6.38 1.70 13.23
N GLU A 374 -6.48 1.25 14.47
CA GLU A 374 -7.74 1.30 15.23
C GLU A 374 -8.16 2.75 15.51
N ALA A 375 -7.21 3.63 15.80
CA ALA A 375 -7.49 5.04 16.04
C ALA A 375 -7.91 5.79 14.77
N LYS A 376 -7.26 5.55 13.62
CA LYS A 376 -7.29 6.44 12.44
C LYS A 376 -7.67 5.78 11.12
N GLY A 377 -8.06 4.50 11.13
CA GLY A 377 -8.24 3.72 9.90
C GLY A 377 -6.90 3.28 9.29
N VAL A 378 -6.91 2.75 8.07
CA VAL A 378 -5.71 2.14 7.47
C VAL A 378 -4.57 3.14 7.23
N THR A 379 -3.34 2.64 7.08
CA THR A 379 -2.12 3.45 6.91
C THR A 379 -2.15 4.39 5.71
N LEU A 380 -2.96 4.11 4.69
CA LEU A 380 -3.20 5.01 3.55
C LEU A 380 -3.76 6.38 3.97
N ASN A 381 -4.37 6.48 5.16
CA ASN A 381 -4.91 7.74 5.67
C ASN A 381 -3.83 8.73 6.11
N TYR A 382 -2.67 8.24 6.57
CA TYR A 382 -1.62 9.06 7.18
C TYR A 382 -0.24 8.90 6.52
N ASN A 383 -0.17 8.21 5.39
CA ASN A 383 1.05 8.08 4.59
C ASN A 383 1.51 9.44 4.02
N THR A 384 2.82 9.69 4.00
CA THR A 384 3.48 10.90 3.50
C THR A 384 3.58 10.98 1.97
N LYS A 385 3.53 9.84 1.26
CA LYS A 385 3.64 9.75 -0.22
C LYS A 385 2.77 10.74 -1.01
N PRO A 386 1.47 10.91 -0.72
CA PRO A 386 0.64 11.86 -1.46
C PRO A 386 1.15 13.30 -1.32
N ASN A 387 1.70 13.65 -0.16
CA ASN A 387 2.21 15.00 0.11
C ASN A 387 3.59 15.22 -0.54
N GLU A 388 4.49 14.23 -0.44
CA GLU A 388 5.77 14.26 -1.16
C GLU A 388 5.59 14.40 -2.68
N SER A 389 4.54 13.80 -3.25
CA SER A 389 4.26 13.92 -4.69
C SER A 389 4.01 15.37 -5.11
N MET A 390 3.48 16.21 -4.21
CA MET A 390 3.28 17.64 -4.47
C MET A 390 4.60 18.42 -4.50
N HIS A 391 5.70 17.89 -3.95
CA HIS A 391 7.01 18.55 -4.05
C HIS A 391 7.46 18.71 -5.51
N GLY A 392 7.00 17.84 -6.41
CA GLY A 392 7.28 17.93 -7.85
C GLY A 392 6.78 19.24 -8.47
N SER A 393 5.54 19.66 -8.15
CA SER A 393 4.96 20.88 -8.71
C SER A 393 5.66 22.14 -8.17
N PHE A 394 6.14 22.13 -6.92
CA PHE A 394 6.92 23.25 -6.38
C PHE A 394 8.27 23.40 -7.07
N LYS A 395 8.95 22.28 -7.37
CA LYS A 395 10.20 22.27 -8.16
C LYS A 395 9.96 22.81 -9.57
N GLU A 396 8.88 22.39 -10.22
CA GLU A 396 8.51 22.89 -11.55
C GLU A 396 8.17 24.39 -11.53
N SER A 397 7.39 24.82 -10.52
CA SER A 397 7.05 26.24 -10.33
C SER A 397 8.31 27.08 -10.10
N TYR A 398 9.21 26.63 -9.23
CA TYR A 398 10.50 27.27 -8.98
C TYR A 398 11.30 27.44 -10.29
N GLN A 399 11.42 26.38 -11.09
CA GLN A 399 12.23 26.38 -12.30
C GLN A 399 11.63 27.20 -13.45
N ARG A 400 10.31 27.16 -13.64
CA ARG A 400 9.64 27.69 -14.83
C ARG A 400 8.90 29.01 -14.61
N HIS A 401 8.56 29.33 -13.36
CA HIS A 401 7.62 30.40 -13.04
C HIS A 401 8.13 31.36 -11.95
N THR A 402 9.42 31.30 -11.60
CA THR A 402 10.02 32.27 -10.68
C THR A 402 11.22 32.98 -11.29
N ASN A 403 11.52 34.17 -10.78
CA ASN A 403 12.76 34.89 -11.08
C ASN A 403 13.93 34.50 -10.14
N PHE A 404 13.78 33.41 -9.37
CA PHE A 404 14.75 32.92 -8.39
C PHE A 404 15.06 33.85 -7.19
N LYS A 405 14.25 34.90 -6.97
CA LYS A 405 14.34 35.81 -5.81
C LYS A 405 13.02 35.80 -5.04
N ASP A 406 13.05 35.85 -3.71
CA ASP A 406 11.83 35.85 -2.87
C ASP A 406 10.78 34.81 -3.31
N ILE A 407 11.27 33.60 -3.57
CA ILE A 407 10.58 32.58 -4.37
C ILE A 407 9.25 32.09 -3.77
N ALA A 408 9.10 32.15 -2.44
CA ALA A 408 7.93 31.62 -1.74
C ALA A 408 6.64 32.27 -2.24
N LYS A 409 6.60 33.61 -2.34
CA LYS A 409 5.41 34.34 -2.82
C LYS A 409 5.05 34.01 -4.27
N GLN A 410 6.06 33.74 -5.10
CA GLN A 410 5.85 33.40 -6.52
C GLN A 410 5.32 31.98 -6.66
N ILE A 411 5.91 31.01 -5.97
CA ILE A 411 5.44 29.61 -5.98
C ILE A 411 4.01 29.52 -5.45
N LEU A 412 3.70 30.18 -4.33
CA LEU A 412 2.35 30.19 -3.76
C LEU A 412 1.31 30.83 -4.69
N ARG A 413 1.69 31.88 -5.44
CA ARG A 413 0.81 32.47 -6.45
C ARG A 413 0.51 31.50 -7.59
N VAL A 414 1.52 30.78 -8.07
CA VAL A 414 1.36 29.77 -9.13
C VAL A 414 0.50 28.61 -8.66
N ASP A 415 0.70 28.12 -7.42
CA ASP A 415 -0.15 27.10 -6.80
C ASP A 415 -1.62 27.56 -6.72
N GLN A 416 -1.86 28.81 -6.33
CA GLN A 416 -3.20 29.40 -6.31
C GLN A 416 -3.84 29.45 -7.71
N TRP A 417 -3.08 29.79 -8.76
CA TRP A 417 -3.58 29.77 -10.13
C TRP A 417 -3.96 28.36 -10.60
N TYR A 418 -3.11 27.35 -10.32
CA TYR A 418 -3.43 25.96 -10.64
C TYR A 418 -4.68 25.47 -9.90
N SER A 419 -4.82 25.81 -8.61
CA SER A 419 -5.99 25.46 -7.81
C SER A 419 -7.27 26.10 -8.36
N THR A 420 -7.22 27.39 -8.70
CA THR A 420 -8.35 28.14 -9.28
C THR A 420 -8.76 27.58 -10.64
N THR A 421 -7.78 27.31 -11.50
CA THR A 421 -8.03 26.75 -12.85
C THR A 421 -8.61 25.34 -12.76
N SER A 422 -8.10 24.51 -11.85
CA SER A 422 -8.64 23.17 -11.60
C SER A 422 -10.08 23.21 -11.08
N PHE A 423 -10.39 24.18 -10.23
CA PHE A 423 -11.76 24.39 -9.74
C PHE A 423 -12.70 24.83 -10.86
N ILE A 424 -12.33 25.83 -11.66
CA ILE A 424 -13.13 26.28 -12.81
C ILE A 424 -13.38 25.12 -13.78
N ARG A 425 -12.34 24.34 -14.13
CA ARG A 425 -12.49 23.18 -15.00
C ARG A 425 -13.44 22.14 -14.42
N GLN A 426 -13.42 21.90 -13.11
CA GLN A 426 -14.36 21.00 -12.47
C GLN A 426 -15.80 21.52 -12.57
N GLN A 427 -16.03 22.81 -12.34
CA GLN A 427 -17.37 23.40 -12.45
C GLN A 427 -17.91 23.31 -13.88
N ILE A 428 -17.06 23.54 -14.89
CA ILE A 428 -17.42 23.33 -16.30
C ILE A 428 -17.81 21.86 -16.54
N ASN A 429 -16.96 20.91 -16.13
CA ASN A 429 -17.26 19.49 -16.31
C ASN A 429 -18.56 19.05 -15.60
N LEU A 430 -18.87 19.61 -14.42
CA LEU A 430 -20.11 19.33 -13.72
C LEU A 430 -21.32 19.90 -14.47
N HIS A 431 -21.20 21.11 -15.03
CA HIS A 431 -22.24 21.71 -15.83
C HIS A 431 -22.48 20.93 -17.13
N ASP A 432 -21.42 20.51 -17.83
CA ASP A 432 -21.50 19.69 -19.04
C ASP A 432 -22.21 18.35 -18.73
N GLN A 433 -21.87 17.70 -17.62
CA GLN A 433 -22.56 16.48 -17.17
C GLN A 433 -24.05 16.69 -16.87
N GLN A 434 -24.40 17.82 -16.23
CA GLN A 434 -25.80 18.16 -15.97
C GLN A 434 -26.57 18.44 -17.26
N LEU A 435 -25.92 19.10 -18.22
CA LEU A 435 -26.50 19.40 -19.53
C LEU A 435 -26.71 18.11 -20.34
N GLU A 436 -25.70 17.22 -20.39
CA GLU A 436 -25.80 15.89 -21.02
C GLU A 436 -26.91 15.05 -20.38
N ALA A 437 -27.01 15.04 -19.04
CA ALA A 437 -28.07 14.31 -18.34
C ALA A 437 -29.47 14.89 -18.63
N SER A 438 -29.58 16.22 -18.72
CA SER A 438 -30.84 16.90 -19.06
C SER A 438 -31.26 16.62 -20.50
N GLN A 439 -30.31 16.63 -21.44
CA GLN A 439 -30.55 16.28 -22.85
C GLN A 439 -30.92 14.81 -23.02
N ALA A 440 -30.25 13.90 -22.31
CA ALA A 440 -30.59 12.48 -22.33
C ALA A 440 -31.99 12.22 -21.77
N CYS A 441 -32.38 12.93 -20.71
CA CYS A 441 -33.73 12.87 -20.15
C CYS A 441 -34.78 13.40 -21.15
N ALA A 442 -34.51 14.56 -21.79
CA ALA A 442 -35.40 15.11 -22.81
C ALA A 442 -35.56 14.17 -24.02
N ALA A 443 -34.46 13.58 -24.50
CA ALA A 443 -34.49 12.61 -25.59
C ALA A 443 -35.23 11.31 -25.23
N ALA A 444 -35.15 10.86 -23.96
CA ALA A 444 -35.93 9.71 -23.50
C ALA A 444 -37.43 10.01 -23.47
N VAL A 445 -37.82 11.22 -23.04
CA VAL A 445 -39.22 11.68 -23.07
C VAL A 445 -39.74 11.82 -24.50
N GLU A 446 -38.93 12.33 -25.43
CA GLU A 446 -39.30 12.39 -26.86
C GLU A 446 -39.42 10.99 -27.49
N ALA A 447 -38.54 10.06 -27.13
CA ALA A 447 -38.62 8.67 -27.60
C ALA A 447 -39.86 7.93 -27.04
N GLU A 448 -40.25 8.18 -25.78
CA GLU A 448 -41.52 7.65 -25.23
C GLU A 448 -42.74 8.26 -25.93
N ALA A 449 -42.71 9.55 -26.26
CA ALA A 449 -43.77 10.22 -27.00
C ALA A 449 -43.91 9.75 -28.47
N GLU A 450 -42.81 9.32 -29.11
CA GLU A 450 -42.85 8.72 -30.46
C GLU A 450 -43.37 7.26 -30.46
N VAL A 451 -43.22 6.54 -29.34
CA VAL A 451 -43.75 5.17 -29.18
C VAL A 451 -45.26 5.16 -28.91
N GLU A 452 -45.83 6.19 -28.28
CA GLU A 452 -47.29 6.33 -28.11
C GLU A 452 -48.05 6.61 -29.44
N GLY A 453 -47.33 6.79 -30.56
CA GLY A 453 -47.91 6.99 -31.90
C GLY A 453 -48.26 5.71 -32.68
N HIS A 454 -47.94 4.51 -32.18
CA HIS A 454 -48.30 3.25 -32.84
C HIS A 454 -48.92 2.24 -31.87
N ASP A 455 -50.24 2.24 -31.91
CA ASP A 455 -51.19 1.15 -31.71
C ASP A 455 -51.07 0.24 -30.48
N ALA A 456 -52.22 0.15 -29.81
CA ALA A 456 -52.46 -0.66 -28.63
C ALA A 456 -52.62 -2.13 -28.99
N SER A 457 -51.78 -3.01 -28.45
CA SER A 457 -52.20 -4.37 -28.06
C SER A 457 -51.21 -5.03 -27.09
N LEU A 458 -51.67 -5.17 -25.85
CA LEU A 458 -51.52 -6.30 -24.92
C LEU A 458 -50.41 -7.35 -25.20
N ALA A 459 -49.50 -7.50 -24.23
CA ALA A 459 -49.36 -8.75 -23.49
C ALA A 459 -48.50 -8.53 -22.23
N ASP A 460 -49.02 -9.02 -21.10
CA ASP A 460 -48.30 -9.22 -19.86
C ASP A 460 -47.03 -10.05 -20.08
N GLU A 461 -45.92 -9.65 -19.46
CA GLU A 461 -44.94 -10.60 -18.94
C GLU A 461 -44.15 -9.94 -17.80
N GLU A 462 -44.50 -10.36 -16.58
CA GLU A 462 -43.64 -10.31 -15.40
C GLU A 462 -42.29 -10.94 -15.76
N GLU A 463 -41.22 -10.15 -15.84
CA GLU A 463 -39.87 -10.70 -15.88
C GLU A 463 -39.17 -10.51 -14.54
N ALA A 464 -39.05 -11.64 -13.85
CA ALA A 464 -38.32 -11.82 -12.62
C ALA A 464 -36.90 -11.25 -12.74
N ALA A 465 -36.59 -10.28 -11.86
CA ALA A 465 -35.25 -9.86 -11.54
C ALA A 465 -34.47 -11.03 -10.90
N THR A 466 -34.01 -11.94 -11.75
CA THR A 466 -32.99 -12.93 -11.39
C THR A 466 -31.67 -12.35 -11.86
N VAL A 467 -30.96 -11.71 -10.93
CA VAL A 467 -29.57 -11.29 -11.13
C VAL A 467 -28.72 -12.56 -11.33
N GLN A 468 -28.67 -13.07 -12.56
CA GLN A 468 -27.63 -13.99 -12.97
C GLN A 468 -26.35 -13.18 -13.07
N LEU A 469 -25.42 -13.49 -12.16
CA LEU A 469 -24.07 -12.96 -12.14
C LEU A 469 -23.39 -13.33 -13.47
N ASP A 470 -23.29 -12.38 -14.39
CA ASP A 470 -22.72 -12.57 -15.73
C ASP A 470 -21.29 -13.13 -15.66
N TYR A 471 -21.14 -14.41 -16.02
CA TYR A 471 -19.83 -15.06 -16.22
C TYR A 471 -18.98 -14.37 -17.31
N ALA A 472 -19.59 -13.50 -18.14
CA ALA A 472 -18.91 -12.73 -19.17
C ALA A 472 -17.90 -11.69 -18.65
N LEU A 473 -17.96 -11.31 -17.36
CA LEU A 473 -17.06 -10.30 -16.75
C LEU A 473 -15.81 -10.88 -16.07
N ALA A 474 -15.66 -12.20 -15.98
CA ALA A 474 -14.61 -12.83 -15.18
C ALA A 474 -13.22 -12.86 -15.85
N ALA A 475 -13.14 -12.91 -17.18
CA ALA A 475 -11.87 -12.93 -17.90
C ALA A 475 -12.05 -12.57 -19.39
N SER A 476 -11.00 -12.02 -20.02
CA SER A 476 -11.02 -11.63 -21.44
C SER A 476 -9.69 -11.88 -22.14
N VAL A 477 -9.73 -12.46 -23.35
CA VAL A 477 -8.56 -12.77 -24.17
C VAL A 477 -8.21 -11.64 -25.12
N HIS A 478 -6.92 -11.41 -25.38
CA HIS A 478 -6.44 -10.29 -26.19
C HIS A 478 -5.17 -10.65 -26.99
N GLY A 479 -4.99 -10.04 -28.16
CA GLY A 479 -3.81 -10.19 -29.02
C GLY A 479 -4.18 -10.31 -30.51
N HIS A 480 -3.36 -9.75 -31.40
CA HIS A 480 -3.61 -9.70 -32.85
C HIS A 480 -3.04 -10.92 -33.61
N ARG A 481 -3.75 -11.33 -34.68
CA ARG A 481 -3.46 -12.41 -35.65
C ARG A 481 -2.09 -12.35 -36.39
N GLY A 482 -1.16 -11.50 -35.98
CA GLY A 482 -0.07 -11.03 -36.85
C GLY A 482 1.37 -11.46 -36.52
N LYS A 483 1.68 -11.92 -35.30
CA LYS A 483 3.03 -12.42 -34.96
C LYS A 483 2.93 -13.55 -33.95
N GLY A 484 2.50 -14.73 -34.44
CA GLY A 484 2.43 -15.98 -33.68
C GLY A 484 1.03 -16.60 -33.56
N GLY A 485 -0.03 -15.85 -33.85
CA GLY A 485 -1.42 -16.33 -33.82
C GLY A 485 -1.99 -16.54 -35.23
N GLY A 486 -1.86 -17.74 -35.78
CA GLY A 486 -2.57 -18.15 -36.99
C GLY A 486 -3.89 -18.86 -36.66
N LYS A 487 -4.84 -18.90 -37.60
CA LYS A 487 -5.83 -19.98 -37.64
C LYS A 487 -5.07 -21.24 -38.00
N LEU A 488 -4.94 -22.17 -37.06
CA LEU A 488 -4.21 -23.42 -37.26
C LEU A 488 -5.17 -24.58 -37.00
N SER A 489 -4.97 -25.68 -37.73
CA SER A 489 -5.72 -26.90 -37.44
C SER A 489 -5.16 -27.52 -36.16
N ILE A 490 -6.03 -28.06 -35.31
CA ILE A 490 -5.64 -28.80 -34.11
C ILE A 490 -4.66 -29.95 -34.49
N ALA A 491 -4.86 -30.58 -35.64
CA ALA A 491 -4.03 -31.67 -36.17
C ALA A 491 -2.54 -31.33 -36.33
N GLU A 492 -2.18 -30.07 -36.63
CA GLU A 492 -0.79 -29.66 -36.86
C GLU A 492 0.03 -29.54 -35.57
N ARG A 493 -0.58 -29.18 -34.43
CA ARG A 493 0.10 -29.13 -33.12
C ARG A 493 -0.18 -30.34 -32.22
N LEU A 494 -1.26 -31.11 -32.45
CA LEU A 494 -1.52 -32.36 -31.72
C LEU A 494 -0.40 -33.40 -31.87
N LYS A 495 0.37 -33.34 -32.97
CA LYS A 495 1.56 -34.18 -33.18
C LYS A 495 2.68 -33.91 -32.16
N ASP A 496 2.73 -32.71 -31.58
CA ASP A 496 3.82 -32.32 -30.66
C ASP A 496 3.51 -32.60 -29.17
N PHE A 497 2.25 -32.84 -28.79
CA PHE A 497 1.84 -32.84 -27.37
C PHE A 497 0.99 -34.04 -26.91
N HIS A 498 0.77 -35.08 -27.72
CA HIS A 498 -0.03 -36.27 -27.36
C HIS A 498 -1.43 -35.96 -26.77
N LEU A 499 -2.05 -34.84 -27.16
CA LEU A 499 -3.35 -34.36 -26.66
C LEU A 499 -4.56 -35.13 -27.26
N LYS A 500 -4.31 -36.05 -28.21
CA LYS A 500 -5.34 -36.83 -28.91
C LYS A 500 -6.14 -37.75 -27.98
N ILE A 501 -5.46 -38.36 -27.01
CA ILE A 501 -6.03 -39.33 -26.05
C ILE A 501 -6.93 -38.63 -25.00
N TRP A 502 -6.70 -37.34 -24.73
CA TRP A 502 -7.42 -36.62 -23.67
C TRP A 502 -8.72 -35.99 -24.16
N PHE A 503 -8.80 -35.57 -25.42
CA PHE A 503 -10.08 -35.17 -26.02
C PHE A 503 -11.09 -36.32 -25.94
N GLU A 504 -10.68 -37.56 -26.24
CA GLU A 504 -11.51 -38.77 -26.10
C GLU A 504 -12.03 -38.99 -24.67
N SER A 505 -11.29 -38.57 -23.63
CA SER A 505 -11.69 -38.66 -22.22
C SER A 505 -12.60 -37.52 -21.74
N LEU A 506 -12.60 -36.36 -22.39
CA LEU A 506 -13.51 -35.25 -22.08
C LEU A 506 -14.94 -35.57 -22.56
N PHE A 507 -15.05 -36.39 -23.60
CA PHE A 507 -16.32 -36.86 -24.17
C PHE A 507 -17.02 -37.94 -23.33
N SER A 508 -16.34 -38.59 -22.37
CA SER A 508 -16.93 -39.61 -21.50
C SER A 508 -17.60 -39.06 -20.23
N LEU A 509 -17.58 -37.74 -20.01
CA LEU A 509 -18.23 -37.06 -18.88
C LEU A 509 -19.63 -36.47 -19.19
N GLY A 510 -20.27 -36.90 -20.28
CA GLY A 510 -21.74 -36.87 -20.40
C GLY A 510 -22.40 -35.56 -20.87
N TYR A 511 -21.65 -34.55 -21.32
CA TYR A 511 -22.24 -33.38 -21.98
C TYR A 511 -21.54 -33.12 -23.32
N LEU A 512 -22.31 -33.28 -24.41
CA LEU A 512 -21.97 -33.13 -25.83
C LEU A 512 -21.31 -34.35 -26.53
N CYS A 513 -22.15 -35.19 -27.14
CA CYS A 513 -21.76 -36.05 -28.27
C CYS A 513 -21.41 -35.16 -29.46
N ILE A 514 -20.12 -35.07 -29.77
CA ILE A 514 -19.64 -34.37 -30.95
C ILE A 514 -18.68 -35.32 -31.67
N SER A 515 -18.97 -35.59 -32.95
CA SER A 515 -18.11 -36.44 -33.78
C SER A 515 -16.71 -35.83 -33.95
N GLN A 516 -15.71 -36.68 -34.22
CA GLN A 516 -14.31 -36.31 -34.47
C GLN A 516 -14.13 -35.22 -35.56
N GLU A 517 -15.17 -34.91 -36.34
CA GLU A 517 -15.17 -33.97 -37.47
C GLU A 517 -15.50 -32.51 -37.09
N VAL A 518 -15.91 -32.22 -35.84
CA VAL A 518 -16.39 -30.88 -35.45
C VAL A 518 -15.32 -30.01 -34.77
N LEU A 519 -14.06 -30.47 -34.67
CA LEU A 519 -12.94 -29.69 -34.12
C LEU A 519 -12.39 -28.68 -35.15
N LEU A 520 -13.19 -27.67 -35.45
CA LEU A 520 -12.89 -26.67 -36.48
C LEU A 520 -12.35 -25.37 -35.87
N GLN A 521 -11.03 -25.17 -36.02
CA GLN A 521 -10.27 -23.92 -35.84
C GLN A 521 -10.08 -23.45 -34.38
N ILE A 522 -8.82 -23.39 -33.95
CA ILE A 522 -8.41 -22.66 -32.75
C ILE A 522 -7.90 -21.27 -33.10
N VAL A 523 -8.22 -20.28 -32.27
CA VAL A 523 -7.65 -18.93 -32.34
C VAL A 523 -6.76 -18.74 -31.12
N GLN A 524 -5.44 -18.59 -31.33
CA GLN A 524 -4.49 -18.41 -30.25
C GLN A 524 -4.37 -16.94 -29.82
N TYR A 525 -4.21 -16.74 -28.52
CA TYR A 525 -4.02 -15.43 -27.89
C TYR A 525 -2.72 -15.40 -27.10
N GLY A 526 -2.05 -14.26 -27.08
CA GLY A 526 -0.82 -14.05 -26.31
C GLY A 526 -1.03 -13.46 -24.92
N MET A 527 -2.26 -13.01 -24.63
CA MET A 527 -2.60 -12.31 -23.39
C MET A 527 -4.00 -12.68 -22.88
N LEU A 528 -4.11 -12.86 -21.57
CA LEU A 528 -5.35 -13.06 -20.83
C LEU A 528 -5.45 -12.00 -19.73
N LYS A 529 -6.55 -11.24 -19.70
CA LYS A 529 -6.92 -10.42 -18.55
C LYS A 529 -7.85 -11.24 -17.66
N SER A 530 -7.43 -11.54 -16.44
CA SER A 530 -8.25 -12.22 -15.44
C SER A 530 -8.74 -11.19 -14.42
N TYR A 531 -10.05 -11.10 -14.23
CA TYR A 531 -10.70 -10.21 -13.27
C TYR A 531 -11.11 -11.01 -12.03
N TYR A 532 -10.88 -10.44 -10.85
CA TYR A 532 -11.25 -11.06 -9.58
C TYR A 532 -11.50 -10.00 -8.51
N ALA A 533 -12.28 -10.36 -7.49
CA ALA A 533 -12.43 -9.53 -6.30
C ALA A 533 -11.23 -9.75 -5.36
N SER A 534 -10.56 -8.66 -4.98
CA SER A 534 -9.44 -8.71 -4.04
C SER A 534 -9.92 -9.11 -2.64
N LEU A 535 -9.38 -10.17 -2.04
CA LEU A 535 -9.54 -10.50 -0.62
C LEU A 535 -9.09 -9.38 0.34
N ALA A 536 -8.34 -8.37 -0.12
CA ALA A 536 -7.90 -7.27 0.75
C ALA A 536 -8.99 -6.21 0.99
N ASP A 537 -9.89 -5.97 0.04
CA ASP A 537 -10.92 -4.91 0.11
C ASP A 537 -12.19 -5.18 -0.72
N TRP A 538 -12.30 -6.38 -1.29
CA TRP A 538 -13.38 -6.84 -2.17
C TRP A 538 -13.56 -6.04 -3.46
N ARG A 539 -12.62 -5.15 -3.80
CA ARG A 539 -12.70 -4.37 -5.03
C ARG A 539 -12.32 -5.22 -6.25
N PRO A 540 -12.95 -4.99 -7.41
CA PRO A 540 -12.54 -5.60 -8.66
C PRO A 540 -11.09 -5.23 -8.99
N THR A 541 -10.30 -6.22 -9.33
CA THR A 541 -8.90 -6.06 -9.75
C THR A 541 -8.60 -6.99 -10.92
N THR A 542 -7.43 -6.83 -11.52
CA THR A 542 -7.08 -7.51 -12.77
C THR A 542 -5.62 -7.96 -12.79
N ASN A 543 -5.38 -9.20 -13.23
CA ASN A 543 -4.07 -9.64 -13.68
C ASN A 543 -3.99 -9.69 -15.20
N ILE A 544 -2.84 -9.27 -15.73
CA ILE A 544 -2.51 -9.39 -17.15
C ILE A 544 -1.53 -10.54 -17.25
N LEU A 545 -2.00 -11.66 -17.80
CA LEU A 545 -1.25 -12.89 -17.97
C LEU A 545 -0.79 -13.00 -19.42
N ARG A 546 0.43 -13.50 -19.61
CA ARG A 546 1.07 -13.62 -20.90
C ARG A 546 1.59 -15.03 -21.11
N CYS A 547 1.50 -15.43 -22.38
CA CYS A 547 2.03 -16.68 -22.86
C CYS A 547 2.54 -16.43 -24.28
N SER A 548 3.83 -16.09 -24.39
CA SER A 548 4.44 -15.81 -25.69
C SER A 548 5.79 -16.51 -25.80
N PRO A 549 6.03 -17.23 -26.91
CA PRO A 549 7.35 -17.80 -27.20
C PRO A 549 8.41 -16.73 -27.49
N SER A 550 8.01 -15.49 -27.79
CA SER A 550 8.91 -14.35 -27.99
C SER A 550 8.29 -13.08 -27.42
N PHE A 551 8.71 -12.71 -26.21
CA PHE A 551 8.36 -11.48 -25.51
C PHE A 551 9.65 -10.76 -25.14
N ASN A 552 9.90 -9.59 -25.75
CA ASN A 552 11.19 -8.88 -25.63
C ASN A 552 12.40 -9.79 -25.93
N HIS A 553 12.30 -10.62 -26.97
CA HIS A 553 13.32 -11.57 -27.42
C HIS A 553 13.56 -12.80 -26.51
N CYS A 554 12.72 -13.02 -25.48
CA CYS A 554 12.77 -14.20 -24.62
C CYS A 554 11.40 -14.89 -24.52
N PRO A 555 11.32 -16.22 -24.37
CA PRO A 555 10.06 -16.88 -24.02
C PRO A 555 9.55 -16.41 -22.66
N HIS A 556 8.24 -16.19 -22.55
CA HIS A 556 7.59 -15.72 -21.32
C HIS A 556 6.25 -16.42 -21.11
N TYR A 557 6.16 -17.17 -20.02
CA TYR A 557 5.03 -18.03 -19.66
C TYR A 557 4.65 -17.77 -18.20
N ASP A 558 3.57 -17.03 -17.98
CA ASP A 558 3.10 -16.70 -16.64
C ASP A 558 2.51 -17.91 -15.91
N PHE A 559 2.43 -17.83 -14.60
CA PHE A 559 1.76 -18.82 -13.77
C PHE A 559 0.39 -18.33 -13.31
N VAL A 560 -0.49 -19.26 -13.01
CA VAL A 560 -1.84 -19.03 -12.50
C VAL A 560 -2.09 -19.88 -11.28
N LEU A 561 -2.97 -19.39 -10.40
CA LEU A 561 -3.68 -20.21 -9.44
C LEU A 561 -5.06 -20.51 -10.02
N ALA A 562 -5.35 -21.78 -10.28
CA ALA A 562 -6.59 -22.21 -10.90
C ALA A 562 -7.44 -23.07 -9.95
N GLN A 563 -8.75 -22.87 -9.97
CA GLN A 563 -9.71 -23.72 -9.28
C GLN A 563 -9.90 -25.02 -10.06
N THR A 564 -9.82 -26.16 -9.38
CA THR A 564 -10.23 -27.46 -9.92
C THR A 564 -11.39 -28.05 -9.12
N ALA A 565 -11.95 -29.16 -9.58
CA ALA A 565 -13.02 -29.88 -8.87
C ALA A 565 -12.60 -30.33 -7.46
N ALA A 566 -11.33 -30.68 -7.24
CA ALA A 566 -10.85 -31.14 -5.95
C ALA A 566 -10.33 -29.99 -5.07
N ARG A 567 -9.36 -29.22 -5.57
CA ARG A 567 -8.73 -28.10 -4.85
C ARG A 567 -8.01 -27.14 -5.80
N PRO A 568 -7.74 -25.90 -5.38
CA PRO A 568 -6.89 -25.00 -6.13
C PRO A 568 -5.49 -25.59 -6.40
N LEU A 569 -4.95 -25.32 -7.58
CA LEU A 569 -3.59 -25.72 -7.96
C LEU A 569 -2.86 -24.59 -8.70
N PHE A 570 -1.54 -24.55 -8.54
CA PHE A 570 -0.68 -23.69 -9.33
C PHE A 570 -0.39 -24.33 -10.69
N ALA A 571 -0.38 -23.54 -11.75
CA ALA A 571 -0.09 -24.02 -13.09
C ALA A 571 0.69 -22.99 -13.91
N GLN A 572 1.56 -23.45 -14.81
CA GLN A 572 2.21 -22.58 -15.80
C GLN A 572 1.35 -22.52 -17.06
N VAL A 573 1.08 -21.33 -17.57
CA VAL A 573 0.33 -21.14 -18.82
C VAL A 573 1.23 -21.49 -20.00
N VAL A 574 0.80 -22.45 -20.83
CA VAL A 574 1.53 -22.92 -22.03
C VAL A 574 0.92 -22.36 -23.31
N MET A 575 -0.40 -22.18 -23.33
CA MET A 575 -1.14 -21.59 -24.46
C MET A 575 -2.47 -21.02 -24.00
N ILE A 576 -2.90 -19.91 -24.61
CA ILE A 576 -4.25 -19.34 -24.45
C ILE A 576 -4.92 -19.40 -25.82
N PHE A 577 -6.13 -19.94 -25.89
CA PHE A 577 -6.84 -20.07 -27.18
C PHE A 577 -8.35 -20.14 -27.00
N GLU A 578 -9.08 -19.86 -28.07
CA GLU A 578 -10.50 -20.19 -28.19
C GLU A 578 -10.69 -21.36 -29.16
N CYS A 579 -11.63 -22.24 -28.83
CA CYS A 579 -12.03 -23.37 -29.67
C CYS A 579 -13.50 -23.24 -30.04
N ASN A 580 -13.84 -23.43 -31.32
CA ASN A 580 -15.23 -23.53 -31.74
C ASN A 580 -15.72 -24.98 -31.56
N VAL A 581 -16.77 -25.15 -30.77
CA VAL A 581 -17.41 -26.44 -30.52
C VAL A 581 -18.90 -26.27 -30.85
N CYS A 582 -19.35 -26.88 -31.96
CA CYS A 582 -20.73 -26.78 -32.46
C CYS A 582 -21.25 -25.34 -32.62
N GLY A 583 -20.44 -24.42 -33.13
CA GLY A 583 -20.81 -23.03 -33.36
C GLY A 583 -20.64 -22.11 -32.14
N LYS A 584 -20.28 -22.66 -30.97
CA LYS A 584 -20.01 -21.89 -29.74
C LYS A 584 -18.51 -21.78 -29.50
N MET A 585 -18.04 -20.58 -29.18
CA MET A 585 -16.64 -20.33 -28.85
C MET A 585 -16.38 -20.58 -27.37
N PHE A 586 -15.40 -21.42 -27.07
CA PHE A 586 -14.98 -21.73 -25.71
C PHE A 586 -13.54 -21.22 -25.47
N PRO A 587 -13.36 -20.22 -24.59
CA PRO A 587 -12.04 -19.75 -24.21
C PRO A 587 -11.38 -20.68 -23.20
N LEU A 588 -10.19 -21.16 -23.55
CA LEU A 588 -9.47 -22.22 -22.84
C LEU A 588 -7.98 -21.85 -22.68
N ILE A 589 -7.35 -22.46 -21.67
CA ILE A 589 -5.91 -22.39 -21.50
C ILE A 589 -5.33 -23.78 -21.34
N LEU A 590 -4.21 -24.01 -22.03
CA LEU A 590 -3.36 -25.17 -21.83
C LEU A 590 -2.35 -24.84 -20.75
N VAL A 591 -2.31 -25.64 -19.69
CA VAL A 591 -1.47 -25.37 -18.52
C VAL A 591 -0.65 -26.60 -18.12
N ARG A 592 0.53 -26.36 -17.54
CA ARG A 592 1.30 -27.41 -16.86
C ARG A 592 1.04 -27.36 -15.35
N PRO A 593 0.40 -28.38 -14.76
CA PRO A 593 0.02 -28.35 -13.35
C PRO A 593 1.20 -28.60 -12.41
N PHE A 594 1.16 -27.97 -11.25
CA PHE A 594 2.07 -28.19 -10.12
C PHE A 594 1.34 -28.97 -9.03
N ASP A 595 1.13 -30.25 -9.30
CA ASP A 595 0.30 -31.17 -8.52
C ASP A 595 1.11 -32.24 -7.78
N GLN A 596 2.43 -32.09 -7.74
CA GLN A 596 3.31 -33.03 -7.04
C GLN A 596 3.61 -32.53 -5.62
N PRO A 597 3.67 -33.43 -4.62
CA PRO A 597 4.21 -33.08 -3.31
C PRO A 597 5.63 -32.54 -3.45
N ALA A 598 5.91 -31.42 -2.79
CA ALA A 598 7.26 -30.90 -2.65
C ALA A 598 8.13 -31.91 -1.86
N GLY A 599 9.39 -32.10 -2.25
CA GLY A 599 10.26 -33.09 -1.59
C GLY A 599 10.71 -32.65 -0.20
N GLY A 600 10.81 -33.59 0.75
CA GLY A 600 11.15 -33.32 2.16
C GLY A 600 12.54 -32.74 2.44
N ARG A 601 13.42 -32.56 1.43
CA ARG A 601 14.79 -32.04 1.62
C ARG A 601 14.83 -30.60 2.16
N SER A 602 13.81 -29.79 1.86
CA SER A 602 13.71 -28.39 2.29
C SER A 602 12.61 -28.16 3.32
N GLU A 603 11.97 -29.23 3.83
CA GLU A 603 10.75 -29.11 4.64
C GLU A 603 10.95 -28.25 5.89
N GLN A 604 12.01 -28.49 6.67
CA GLN A 604 12.30 -27.67 7.85
C GLN A 604 12.58 -26.21 7.47
N LYS A 605 13.35 -25.96 6.39
CA LYS A 605 13.68 -24.61 5.93
C LYS A 605 12.44 -23.85 5.47
N ASP A 606 11.57 -24.53 4.73
CA ASP A 606 10.31 -23.96 4.24
C ASP A 606 9.35 -23.71 5.41
N GLN A 607 9.37 -24.53 6.47
CA GLN A 607 8.63 -24.27 7.70
C GLN A 607 9.19 -23.06 8.47
N ASP A 608 10.50 -23.04 8.72
CA ASP A 608 11.20 -21.98 9.46
C ASP A 608 11.08 -20.61 8.80
N LEU A 609 11.12 -20.56 7.47
CA LEU A 609 11.03 -19.33 6.66
C LEU A 609 9.63 -19.10 6.08
N GLU A 610 8.65 -19.92 6.45
CA GLU A 610 7.27 -19.86 5.99
C GLU A 610 7.13 -19.79 4.45
N LEU A 611 7.98 -20.55 3.73
CA LEU A 611 7.99 -20.60 2.28
C LEU A 611 7.00 -21.64 1.74
N TYR A 612 6.34 -21.29 0.65
CA TYR A 612 5.39 -22.16 -0.04
C TYR A 612 6.05 -22.78 -1.26
N ARG A 613 6.18 -24.11 -1.27
CA ARG A 613 6.82 -24.83 -2.36
C ARG A 613 5.81 -25.60 -3.18
N VAL A 614 5.96 -25.54 -4.49
CA VAL A 614 5.15 -26.28 -5.47
C VAL A 614 6.07 -27.01 -6.45
N LYS A 615 5.60 -28.16 -6.95
CA LYS A 615 6.39 -29.02 -7.82
C LYS A 615 5.58 -29.49 -9.00
N THR A 616 6.18 -29.42 -10.18
CA THR A 616 5.63 -30.00 -11.41
C THR A 616 6.19 -31.39 -11.64
N LYS A 617 5.37 -32.29 -12.20
CA LYS A 617 5.87 -33.60 -12.63
C LYS A 617 6.80 -33.44 -13.85
N PRO A 618 8.00 -34.05 -13.85
CA PRO A 618 8.89 -34.04 -15.00
C PRO A 618 8.15 -34.60 -16.22
N ASN A 619 8.14 -33.84 -17.33
CA ASN A 619 7.50 -34.22 -18.59
C ASN A 619 6.00 -34.54 -18.48
N SER A 620 5.30 -33.97 -17.50
CA SER A 620 3.84 -34.07 -17.46
C SER A 620 3.22 -33.45 -18.73
N PRO A 621 2.27 -34.14 -19.37
CA PRO A 621 1.52 -33.53 -20.46
C PRO A 621 0.76 -32.33 -19.90
N PRO A 622 0.72 -31.20 -20.63
CA PRO A 622 -0.14 -30.09 -20.27
C PRO A 622 -1.60 -30.53 -20.23
N CYS A 623 -2.39 -29.98 -19.31
CA CYS A 623 -3.83 -30.20 -19.23
C CYS A 623 -4.61 -28.94 -19.62
N LEU A 624 -5.86 -29.14 -20.00
CA LEU A 624 -6.75 -28.06 -20.40
C LEU A 624 -7.57 -27.59 -19.19
N ILE A 625 -7.68 -26.29 -19.00
CA ILE A 625 -8.65 -25.69 -18.07
C ILE A 625 -9.38 -24.52 -18.75
N SER A 626 -10.54 -24.16 -18.21
CA SER A 626 -11.26 -22.96 -18.65
C SER A 626 -10.55 -21.69 -18.19
N ILE A 627 -10.61 -20.60 -18.97
CA ILE A 627 -10.14 -19.29 -18.50
C ILE A 627 -10.88 -18.84 -17.24
N TYR A 628 -12.13 -19.27 -17.07
CA TYR A 628 -12.96 -18.92 -15.91
C TYR A 628 -12.57 -19.68 -14.64
N SER A 629 -11.76 -20.73 -14.77
CA SER A 629 -11.18 -21.43 -13.62
C SER A 629 -9.99 -20.68 -13.02
N VAL A 630 -9.46 -19.64 -13.68
CA VAL A 630 -8.34 -18.85 -13.16
C VAL A 630 -8.81 -17.97 -12.01
N LEU A 631 -8.34 -18.28 -10.79
CA LEU A 631 -8.62 -17.47 -9.61
C LEU A 631 -7.78 -16.18 -9.60
N ARG A 632 -6.56 -16.25 -10.14
CA ARG A 632 -5.61 -15.15 -10.37
C ARG A 632 -4.33 -15.61 -11.05
N GLY A 633 -3.50 -14.67 -11.48
CA GLY A 633 -2.08 -14.92 -11.78
C GLY A 633 -1.26 -15.24 -10.54
N ALA A 634 -0.16 -15.97 -10.71
CA ALA A 634 0.78 -16.30 -9.66
C ALA A 634 2.22 -15.99 -10.09
N LEU A 635 3.05 -15.61 -9.13
CA LEU A 635 4.48 -15.40 -9.33
C LEU A 635 5.24 -16.53 -8.66
N LEU A 636 5.90 -17.37 -9.46
CA LEU A 636 6.69 -18.51 -9.00
C LEU A 636 8.15 -18.31 -9.39
N ILE A 637 9.08 -18.63 -8.48
CA ILE A 637 10.52 -18.62 -8.73
C ILE A 637 11.08 -20.03 -8.60
N GLU A 638 11.88 -20.47 -9.56
CA GLU A 638 12.52 -21.79 -9.53
C GLU A 638 13.62 -21.82 -8.45
N ASP A 639 13.67 -22.90 -7.68
CA ASP A 639 14.73 -23.10 -6.69
C ASP A 639 16.05 -23.45 -7.40
N THR A 640 17.08 -22.64 -7.15
CA THR A 640 18.41 -22.78 -7.76
C THR A 640 19.11 -24.08 -7.39
N VAL A 641 18.75 -24.72 -6.28
CA VAL A 641 19.34 -25.97 -5.78
C VAL A 641 18.46 -27.19 -6.08
N ALA A 642 17.17 -26.98 -6.38
CA ALA A 642 16.21 -28.03 -6.69
C ALA A 642 15.44 -27.71 -7.99
N PRO A 643 16.03 -28.01 -9.17
CA PRO A 643 15.38 -27.76 -10.46
C PRO A 643 14.00 -28.41 -10.52
N LYS A 644 13.03 -27.71 -11.12
CA LYS A 644 11.60 -28.09 -11.21
C LYS A 644 10.80 -28.00 -9.90
N GLU A 645 11.41 -27.56 -8.81
CA GLU A 645 10.71 -27.09 -7.62
C GLU A 645 10.69 -25.57 -7.60
N TYR A 646 9.54 -25.01 -7.27
CA TYR A 646 9.31 -23.57 -7.34
C TYR A 646 8.78 -23.06 -6.01
N LEU A 647 9.21 -21.87 -5.63
CA LEU A 647 8.68 -21.11 -4.50
C LEU A 647 7.60 -20.16 -4.99
N VAL A 648 6.46 -20.14 -4.28
CA VAL A 648 5.40 -19.16 -4.50
C VAL A 648 5.82 -17.85 -3.84
N VAL A 649 5.83 -16.76 -4.60
CA VAL A 649 6.07 -15.41 -4.08
C VAL A 649 4.75 -14.90 -3.48
N ASP A 650 4.45 -15.39 -2.27
CA ASP A 650 3.17 -15.21 -1.60
C ASP A 650 2.91 -13.79 -1.09
N MET A 651 3.94 -12.95 -1.00
CA MET A 651 3.84 -11.55 -0.59
C MET A 651 4.05 -10.55 -1.75
N VAL A 652 3.79 -11.00 -2.98
CA VAL A 652 3.82 -10.12 -4.16
C VAL A 652 2.78 -9.00 -4.05
N ASP A 653 1.60 -9.30 -3.49
CA ASP A 653 0.53 -8.36 -3.17
C ASP A 653 -0.30 -8.85 -1.98
N SER A 654 -1.12 -7.97 -1.41
CA SER A 654 -1.98 -8.27 -0.25
C SER A 654 -2.99 -9.37 -0.53
N TYR A 655 -3.47 -9.49 -1.78
CA TYR A 655 -4.37 -10.55 -2.17
C TYR A 655 -3.71 -11.93 -2.10
N MET A 656 -2.46 -12.07 -2.60
CA MET A 656 -1.74 -13.34 -2.57
C MET A 656 -1.50 -13.75 -1.14
N PHE A 657 -1.06 -12.78 -0.33
CA PHE A 657 -0.74 -12.99 1.07
C PHE A 657 -1.94 -13.55 1.84
N LEU A 658 -3.08 -12.88 1.79
CA LEU A 658 -4.31 -13.31 2.47
C LEU A 658 -4.84 -14.64 1.91
N ARG A 659 -4.75 -14.83 0.59
CA ARG A 659 -5.20 -16.07 -0.04
C ARG A 659 -4.37 -17.26 0.44
N MET A 660 -3.04 -17.14 0.44
CA MET A 660 -2.14 -18.24 0.80
C MET A 660 -2.29 -18.73 2.25
N GLN A 661 -2.73 -17.87 3.16
CA GLN A 661 -3.02 -18.25 4.54
C GLN A 661 -4.15 -19.29 4.62
N SER A 662 -5.27 -19.04 3.94
CA SER A 662 -6.46 -19.91 3.96
C SER A 662 -6.46 -21.01 2.90
N LEU A 663 -5.69 -20.85 1.82
CA LEU A 663 -5.69 -21.75 0.69
C LEU A 663 -5.17 -23.15 1.06
N SER A 664 -5.90 -24.20 0.66
CA SER A 664 -5.38 -25.57 0.62
C SER A 664 -4.99 -25.91 -0.81
N TYR A 665 -3.76 -26.38 -1.03
CA TYR A 665 -3.24 -26.75 -2.34
C TYR A 665 -2.16 -27.82 -2.20
N VAL A 666 -1.78 -28.46 -3.32
CA VAL A 666 -0.72 -29.47 -3.32
C VAL A 666 0.64 -28.81 -3.14
N GLY A 667 1.32 -29.10 -2.03
CA GLY A 667 2.59 -28.46 -1.64
C GLY A 667 2.50 -27.57 -0.39
N LYS A 668 1.29 -27.37 0.18
CA LYS A 668 1.16 -26.80 1.52
C LYS A 668 1.56 -27.85 2.57
N PRO A 669 2.49 -27.56 3.51
CA PRO A 669 2.83 -28.49 4.58
C PRO A 669 1.60 -28.90 5.40
N ALA A 670 1.49 -30.19 5.74
CA ALA A 670 0.44 -30.70 6.62
C ALA A 670 0.73 -30.24 8.06
N GLY A 671 0.24 -29.05 8.44
CA GLY A 671 0.49 -28.54 9.79
C GLY A 671 -0.16 -27.20 10.17
N ARG A 672 -0.68 -26.43 9.22
CA ARG A 672 -1.37 -25.17 9.54
C ARG A 672 -2.86 -25.41 9.85
N ARG A 673 -3.19 -25.74 11.09
CA ARG A 673 -4.47 -25.33 11.69
C ARG A 673 -4.21 -23.96 12.33
N ASN A 674 -5.10 -23.01 12.01
CA ASN A 674 -5.03 -21.58 12.33
C ASN A 674 -4.66 -21.28 13.78
#